data_AF-A0A7C4ARY5-F1
#
_entry.id   AF-A0A7C4ARY5-F1
#
_cell.length_a   1.000
_cell.length_b   1.000
_cell.length_c   1.000
_cell.angle_alpha   90.00
_cell.angle_beta   90.00
_cell.angle_gamma   90.00
#
_symmetry.space_group_name_H-M   'P 1'
#
loop_
_entity.id
_entity.type
_entity.pdbx_description
1 polymer ?
#
loop_
_entity_poly.entity_id
_entity_poly.type
_entity_poly.pdbx_seq_one_letter_code
_entity_poly.pdbx_strand_id
1 'polypeptide(L)'
;MRPREKRFNIEDDDTGEPVVVAEDTAVNETHVQHIKSLMTIVASNPRVMHRLIPYLIVQIEIGRTQLCDEDLIQVEISKLLRANSSITHFLIRTLIKAIPYSFKDIGPLDALRLTAAGLAKELANRGVKPIGNFLGKLRGDIHWRGSMDNLFFAMGIVRYLASGDRGYIAEWMPQESLPYLEMTQWCSAEEAAGIKGCYAQICADYGIDPLSRDSMNQFLQVDTARYREDDRWPPFARRVALDMIDLVKGLHTKYFIGRESISDHDETEDLERLEKVLERRIHTKRTFLTPDLKDPLPNVATLTEGSEGWTVELDRLRKDPSGPPIILRAKKAGHAYAQRATYLEPRFEAFNEDLSDEALQETLATSINNTHFDAITLENLPRALLFLDYLVTGISVNGHSSYYLRQASRDLRQAGELGLTFDKVRDLLKLIKKELDDIHAQYRHWFEPPFDDVLSHCAMENLPRKLRDLTTLKEIPDTDFFKNYLKTLYVSDLQARDGNLRVLETFVEKVELFLSQRLAESGRTVVSGPASNQPLIPFHFPGDEEVSPCKIGQKASLLHFAENTPPFFVITTDQAVKSYEEMAADEEFRRGLAHAMDRLGRMWGRFLGDVDNPALFSVRSGARISMPGMMITITNVGINDQIAEVLSEKVGEWFAYDCYRRFLQEFGESVFGIEREEFQQIIDDKKARFNVLRKALMSAEQMKSLAFDYKRRLAELAPRAVEMLDRGNFLDILLHCAVAVLHSYEGNAATKYRQAAGIDGNWRTPAIIQAMVYGNMELHSSGTGVVSYNPFTMDLRGEFAQGDQGTDVVDGKVVTMPVYDPWKTRECLASQLPEAWKELSSILFRTAEKLHLDTRVEYTIEKGKVFILQIRKDRERKERIPSLKEFGYHVIAQGTGVSGKIFRGIMVTDRNQIAPFRHINKAQSIIDAMNETLPELHKLDGFIFVVNDPIPEEIMEEIFSLPVNTALVSRLGGRGAHAADISKSLGKVYVGQVRQIEKFAGKPEVVSFDGLNVIVGTKMVIHGQTGEVALYKPIPAQQSELSCGEP
;
A
#
# COMPACT_ATOMS: atom_id res chain seq x y z
N MET A 1 -19.28 -14.86 42.80
CA MET A 1 -20.04 -13.70 43.29
C MET A 1 -21.48 -13.84 42.82
N ARG A 2 -22.47 -13.29 43.54
CA ARG A 2 -23.92 -13.47 43.25
C ARG A 2 -24.28 -13.17 41.79
N PRO A 3 -25.37 -13.76 41.22
CA PRO A 3 -25.81 -13.43 39.87
C PRO A 3 -26.15 -11.94 39.80
N ARG A 4 -25.60 -11.21 38.82
CA ARG A 4 -25.98 -9.82 38.55
C ARG A 4 -27.45 -9.80 38.08
N GLU A 5 -28.24 -8.91 38.66
CA GLU A 5 -29.66 -8.72 38.30
C GLU A 5 -29.82 -8.37 36.82
N LYS A 6 -30.89 -8.91 36.20
CA LYS A 6 -31.28 -8.68 34.80
C LYS A 6 -31.41 -7.18 34.53
N ARG A 7 -30.70 -6.66 33.52
CA ARG A 7 -30.93 -5.32 32.97
C ARG A 7 -31.98 -5.41 31.87
N PHE A 8 -33.03 -4.59 31.98
CA PHE A 8 -34.08 -4.45 30.99
C PHE A 8 -33.69 -3.36 29.98
N ASN A 9 -33.81 -3.65 28.67
CA ASN A 9 -33.80 -2.63 27.62
C ASN A 9 -35.24 -2.22 27.32
N ILE A 10 -35.48 -0.91 27.22
CA ILE A 10 -36.70 -0.34 26.65
C ILE A 10 -36.29 0.26 25.30
N GLU A 11 -36.91 -0.20 24.22
CA GLU A 11 -36.80 0.40 22.88
C GLU A 11 -38.16 0.97 22.46
N ASP A 12 -38.14 2.14 21.83
CA ASP A 12 -39.31 2.77 21.20
C ASP A 12 -39.50 2.17 19.79
N ASP A 13 -40.71 1.66 19.52
CA ASP A 13 -41.20 1.38 18.17
C ASP A 13 -41.85 2.65 17.59
N ASP A 14 -41.97 2.73 16.25
CA ASP A 14 -42.64 3.83 15.50
C ASP A 14 -44.15 3.98 15.84
N THR A 15 -44.64 3.22 16.82
CA THR A 15 -46.00 3.25 17.37
C THR A 15 -46.09 3.89 18.75
N GLY A 16 -44.97 4.26 19.40
CA GLY A 16 -44.95 4.98 20.67
C GLY A 16 -45.31 4.15 21.91
N GLU A 17 -45.33 2.82 21.83
CA GLU A 17 -45.42 1.94 23.01
C GLU A 17 -44.07 1.28 23.34
N PRO A 18 -43.61 1.30 24.62
CA PRO A 18 -42.36 0.70 25.02
C PRO A 18 -42.46 -0.84 24.99
N VAL A 19 -41.77 -1.47 24.04
CA VAL A 19 -41.65 -2.93 24.00
C VAL A 19 -40.48 -3.35 24.89
N VAL A 20 -40.78 -3.98 26.02
CA VAL A 20 -39.77 -4.60 26.91
C VAL A 20 -39.35 -5.94 26.29
N VAL A 21 -38.26 -5.94 25.53
CA VAL A 21 -37.64 -7.19 25.06
C VAL A 21 -36.63 -7.66 26.11
N ALA A 22 -37.02 -8.68 26.88
CA ALA A 22 -36.07 -9.45 27.69
C ALA A 22 -35.32 -10.42 26.76
N GLU A 23 -34.21 -9.99 26.16
CA GLU A 23 -33.26 -10.93 25.55
C GLU A 23 -32.45 -11.60 26.68
N ASP A 24 -32.82 -12.84 27.03
CA ASP A 24 -31.94 -13.74 27.81
C ASP A 24 -30.67 -14.01 26.97
N THR A 25 -29.67 -13.14 27.10
CA THR A 25 -28.36 -13.31 26.45
C THR A 25 -27.43 -14.04 27.41
N ALA A 26 -27.10 -15.29 27.09
CA ALA A 26 -26.04 -16.03 27.75
C ALA A 26 -24.69 -15.34 27.46
N VAL A 27 -24.23 -14.48 28.37
CA VAL A 27 -22.95 -13.79 28.25
C VAL A 27 -21.83 -14.80 28.50
N ASN A 28 -21.01 -15.08 27.48
CA ASN A 28 -19.82 -15.91 27.63
C ASN A 28 -18.81 -15.22 28.56
N GLU A 29 -18.69 -15.66 29.81
CA GLU A 29 -17.78 -15.05 30.81
C GLU A 29 -16.29 -15.08 30.41
N THR A 30 -15.90 -15.91 29.42
CA THR A 30 -14.50 -16.07 29.00
C THR A 30 -14.08 -15.20 27.82
N HIS A 31 -15.02 -14.53 27.12
CA HIS A 31 -14.69 -13.80 25.89
C HIS A 31 -13.69 -12.65 26.14
N VAL A 32 -13.76 -11.98 27.29
CA VAL A 32 -12.87 -10.87 27.64
C VAL A 32 -11.44 -11.37 27.77
N GLN A 33 -11.25 -12.50 28.45
CA GLN A 33 -9.94 -13.12 28.64
C GLN A 33 -9.34 -13.60 27.31
N HIS A 34 -10.17 -14.12 26.40
CA HIS A 34 -9.73 -14.49 25.05
C HIS A 34 -9.26 -13.28 24.24
N ILE A 35 -10.03 -12.19 24.21
CA ILE A 35 -9.66 -10.95 23.51
C ILE A 35 -8.33 -10.41 24.04
N LYS A 36 -8.17 -10.33 25.37
CA LYS A 36 -6.92 -9.90 26.01
C LYS A 36 -5.73 -10.78 25.67
N SER A 37 -5.94 -12.10 25.67
CA SER A 37 -4.89 -13.07 25.35
C SER A 37 -4.44 -12.94 23.90
N LEU A 38 -5.39 -12.83 22.97
CA LEU A 38 -5.11 -12.64 21.54
C LEU A 38 -4.40 -11.30 21.29
N MET A 39 -4.83 -10.21 21.89
CA MET A 39 -4.14 -8.93 21.79
C MET A 39 -2.70 -8.99 22.33
N THR A 40 -2.49 -9.72 23.42
CA THR A 40 -1.14 -9.92 24.00
C THR A 40 -0.26 -10.75 23.05
N ILE A 41 -0.81 -11.79 22.42
CA ILE A 41 -0.11 -12.57 21.39
C ILE A 41 0.24 -11.69 20.19
N VAL A 42 -0.71 -10.88 19.70
CA VAL A 42 -0.47 -9.93 18.61
C VAL A 42 0.64 -8.95 18.98
N ALA A 43 0.60 -8.37 20.18
CA ALA A 43 1.61 -7.42 20.64
C ALA A 43 3.01 -8.04 20.82
N SER A 44 3.13 -9.36 21.01
CA SER A 44 4.42 -10.03 21.17
C SER A 44 5.25 -10.05 19.88
N ASN A 45 4.59 -10.21 18.72
CA ASN A 45 5.23 -10.12 17.41
C ASN A 45 4.20 -9.70 16.35
N PRO A 46 3.88 -8.39 16.28
CA PRO A 46 2.83 -7.86 15.40
C PRO A 46 3.08 -8.18 13.93
N ARG A 47 4.34 -8.20 13.49
CA ARG A 47 4.71 -8.54 12.12
C ARG A 47 4.23 -9.92 11.71
N VAL A 48 4.33 -10.90 12.61
CA VAL A 48 3.90 -12.28 12.32
C VAL A 48 2.42 -12.50 12.68
N MET A 49 1.99 -11.90 13.79
CA MET A 49 0.71 -12.19 14.41
C MET A 49 -0.43 -11.29 13.93
N HIS A 50 -0.18 -10.29 13.08
CA HIS A 50 -1.24 -9.39 12.57
C HIS A 50 -2.38 -10.11 11.85
N ARG A 51 -2.14 -11.30 11.28
CA ARG A 51 -3.18 -12.15 10.68
C ARG A 51 -4.28 -12.57 11.65
N LEU A 52 -4.03 -12.52 12.97
CA LEU A 52 -5.04 -12.80 13.99
C LEU A 52 -5.97 -11.60 14.23
N ILE A 53 -5.57 -10.39 13.84
CA ILE A 53 -6.36 -9.17 14.07
C ILE A 53 -7.69 -9.22 13.30
N PRO A 54 -7.74 -9.55 11.99
CA PRO A 54 -9.01 -9.71 11.27
C PRO A 54 -9.95 -10.74 11.89
N TYR A 55 -9.44 -11.89 12.36
CA TYR A 55 -10.23 -12.89 13.07
C TYR A 55 -10.85 -12.32 14.34
N LEU A 56 -10.07 -11.57 15.11
CA LEU A 56 -10.56 -10.91 16.32
C LEU A 56 -11.63 -9.86 16.01
N ILE A 57 -11.43 -9.05 14.96
CA ILE A 57 -12.43 -8.05 14.51
C ILE A 57 -13.74 -8.73 14.14
N VAL A 58 -13.70 -9.74 13.25
CA VAL A 58 -14.89 -10.47 12.79
C VAL A 58 -15.60 -11.14 13.97
N GLN A 59 -14.84 -11.74 14.89
CA GLN A 59 -15.40 -12.36 16.09
C GLN A 59 -16.08 -11.34 17.00
N ILE A 60 -15.51 -10.14 17.18
CA ILE A 60 -16.10 -9.07 18.00
C ILE A 60 -17.40 -8.57 17.35
N GLU A 61 -17.37 -8.29 16.04
CA GLU A 61 -18.51 -7.72 15.31
C GLU A 61 -19.67 -8.71 15.14
N ILE A 62 -19.38 -9.99 14.85
CA ILE A 62 -20.42 -11.01 14.61
C ILE A 62 -20.82 -11.71 15.90
N GLY A 63 -19.87 -12.01 16.79
CA GLY A 63 -20.05 -12.87 17.97
C GLY A 63 -20.79 -12.24 19.15
N ARG A 64 -21.46 -11.09 18.96
CA ARG A 64 -22.17 -10.32 20.00
C ARG A 64 -21.36 -10.15 21.30
N THR A 65 -20.10 -9.77 21.17
CA THR A 65 -19.20 -9.55 22.32
C THR A 65 -19.71 -8.34 23.13
N GLN A 66 -19.92 -8.50 24.45
CA GLN A 66 -20.30 -7.40 25.34
C GLN A 66 -19.20 -7.13 26.36
N LEU A 67 -18.54 -5.98 26.24
CA LEU A 67 -17.49 -5.55 27.18
C LEU A 67 -18.08 -4.59 28.22
N CYS A 68 -17.74 -4.81 29.49
CA CYS A 68 -18.10 -3.91 30.60
C CYS A 68 -17.03 -2.83 30.80
N ASP A 69 -17.43 -1.64 31.26
CA ASP A 69 -16.54 -0.53 31.62
C ASP A 69 -15.44 -0.91 32.63
N GLU A 70 -15.66 -1.96 33.43
CA GLU A 70 -14.76 -2.44 34.48
C GLU A 70 -13.69 -3.43 33.96
N ASP A 71 -13.74 -3.85 32.70
CA ASP A 71 -12.92 -4.94 32.17
C ASP A 71 -11.45 -4.57 31.89
N LEU A 72 -11.07 -3.28 32.03
CA LEU A 72 -9.68 -2.79 31.95
C LEU A 72 -8.90 -3.22 30.68
N ILE A 73 -9.51 -3.17 29.48
CA ILE A 73 -8.86 -3.53 28.21
C ILE A 73 -7.84 -2.47 27.72
N GLN A 74 -7.84 -1.26 28.32
CA GLN A 74 -6.98 -0.15 27.91
C GLN A 74 -5.47 -0.48 28.03
N VAL A 75 -5.11 -1.35 28.98
CA VAL A 75 -3.72 -1.81 29.17
C VAL A 75 -3.27 -2.67 27.99
N GLU A 76 -4.08 -3.63 27.55
CA GLU A 76 -3.78 -4.46 26.39
C GLU A 76 -3.75 -3.64 25.10
N ILE A 77 -4.63 -2.64 24.95
CA ILE A 77 -4.61 -1.73 23.81
C ILE A 77 -3.31 -0.91 23.79
N SER A 78 -2.87 -0.41 24.94
CA SER A 78 -1.61 0.35 25.01
C SER A 78 -0.41 -0.52 24.65
N LYS A 79 -0.38 -1.80 25.08
CA LYS A 79 0.63 -2.77 24.63
C LYS A 79 0.59 -2.97 23.12
N LEU A 80 -0.60 -3.06 22.53
CA LEU A 80 -0.80 -3.21 21.09
C LEU A 80 -0.35 -1.96 20.32
N LEU A 81 -0.71 -0.77 20.79
CA LEU A 81 -0.27 0.54 20.27
C LEU A 81 1.24 0.71 20.35
N ARG A 82 1.89 0.18 21.38
CA ARG A 82 3.35 0.18 21.52
C ARG A 82 4.05 -0.74 20.53
N ALA A 83 3.40 -1.85 20.19
CA ALA A 83 3.88 -2.80 19.21
C ALA A 83 3.49 -2.40 17.77
N ASN A 84 2.71 -1.33 17.60
CA ASN A 84 2.19 -0.91 16.30
C ASN A 84 3.34 -0.62 15.31
N SER A 85 3.16 -1.05 14.07
CA SER A 85 4.06 -0.73 12.96
C SER A 85 3.25 -0.11 11.83
N SER A 86 3.96 0.45 10.85
CA SER A 86 3.31 1.08 9.71
C SER A 86 2.43 0.08 8.92
N ILE A 87 2.80 -1.20 8.88
CA ILE A 87 2.06 -2.31 8.25
C ILE A 87 0.80 -2.68 9.05
N THR A 88 0.90 -2.75 10.38
CA THR A 88 -0.21 -3.20 11.23
C THR A 88 -1.16 -2.08 11.65
N HIS A 89 -0.78 -0.82 11.38
CA HIS A 89 -1.51 0.37 11.80
C HIS A 89 -2.99 0.36 11.42
N PHE A 90 -3.30 0.03 10.16
CA PHE A 90 -4.68 -0.06 9.70
C PHE A 90 -5.48 -1.11 10.49
N LEU A 91 -4.94 -2.34 10.61
CA LEU A 91 -5.63 -3.43 11.31
C LEU A 91 -5.84 -3.13 12.79
N ILE A 92 -4.83 -2.54 13.46
CA ILE A 92 -4.93 -2.13 14.86
C ILE A 92 -5.99 -1.03 15.02
N ARG A 93 -6.03 -0.04 14.11
CA ARG A 93 -7.05 1.01 14.13
C ARG A 93 -8.45 0.42 13.97
N THR A 94 -8.63 -0.48 13.01
CA THR A 94 -9.92 -1.15 12.74
C THR A 94 -10.35 -2.02 13.93
N LEU A 95 -9.43 -2.73 14.57
CA LEU A 95 -9.70 -3.48 15.80
C LEU A 95 -10.18 -2.59 16.93
N ILE A 96 -9.51 -1.46 17.16
CA ILE A 96 -9.89 -0.51 18.22
C ILE A 96 -11.25 0.11 17.92
N LYS A 97 -11.57 0.40 16.66
CA LYS A 97 -12.90 0.87 16.22
C LYS A 97 -14.00 -0.19 16.38
N ALA A 98 -13.68 -1.47 16.20
CA ALA A 98 -14.64 -2.58 16.30
C ALA A 98 -15.03 -2.93 17.75
N ILE A 99 -14.19 -2.58 18.74
CA ILE A 99 -14.48 -2.79 20.15
C ILE A 99 -15.74 -1.97 20.53
N PRO A 100 -16.85 -2.60 20.97
CA PRO A 100 -18.15 -1.95 21.18
C PRO A 100 -18.14 -0.76 22.14
N TYR A 101 -17.13 -0.71 23.00
CA TYR A 101 -16.79 0.43 23.85
C TYR A 101 -15.85 1.39 23.11
N SER A 102 -16.23 1.81 21.90
CA SER A 102 -15.30 2.51 21.01
C SER A 102 -14.84 3.82 21.65
N PHE A 103 -13.55 4.05 21.51
CA PHE A 103 -12.73 5.09 22.12
C PHE A 103 -13.01 6.53 21.68
N LYS A 104 -14.06 6.76 20.88
CA LYS A 104 -14.60 8.11 20.61
C LYS A 104 -14.92 8.92 21.87
N ASP A 105 -14.95 8.26 23.03
CA ASP A 105 -15.37 8.84 24.29
C ASP A 105 -14.31 8.75 25.41
N ILE A 106 -13.01 8.50 25.16
CA ILE A 106 -11.99 8.49 26.23
C ILE A 106 -10.76 9.28 25.80
N GLY A 107 -10.70 10.55 26.13
CA GLY A 107 -9.65 11.50 25.71
C GLY A 107 -10.00 12.88 26.25
N PRO A 108 -10.02 13.97 25.47
CA PRO A 108 -10.60 15.26 25.91
C PRO A 108 -12.03 15.15 26.50
N LEU A 109 -12.76 14.06 26.20
CA LEU A 109 -14.02 13.70 26.87
C LEU A 109 -13.89 13.23 28.33
N ASP A 110 -12.73 12.76 28.76
CA ASP A 110 -12.44 12.52 30.16
C ASP A 110 -12.22 13.84 30.91
N ALA A 111 -11.69 14.89 30.26
CA ALA A 111 -11.75 16.24 30.82
C ALA A 111 -13.21 16.69 30.96
N LEU A 112 -14.04 16.51 29.93
CA LEU A 112 -15.48 16.79 30.00
C LEU A 112 -16.20 16.02 31.13
N ARG A 113 -15.89 14.73 31.31
CA ARG A 113 -16.43 13.88 32.39
C ARG A 113 -15.90 14.26 33.76
N LEU A 114 -14.62 14.58 33.88
CA LEU A 114 -14.00 15.03 35.11
C LEU A 114 -14.59 16.39 35.52
N THR A 115 -14.81 17.28 34.56
CA THR A 115 -15.49 18.57 34.75
C THR A 115 -16.94 18.35 35.18
N ALA A 116 -17.71 17.52 34.47
CA ALA A 116 -19.08 17.17 34.85
C ALA A 116 -19.15 16.48 36.22
N ALA A 117 -18.24 15.55 36.53
CA ALA A 117 -18.18 14.84 37.81
C ALA A 117 -17.74 15.73 38.98
N GLY A 118 -16.78 16.63 38.73
CA GLY A 118 -16.32 17.64 39.68
C GLY A 118 -17.46 18.57 40.06
N LEU A 119 -18.11 19.17 39.05
CA LEU A 119 -19.29 20.02 39.22
C LEU A 119 -20.44 19.27 39.89
N ALA A 120 -20.73 18.03 39.50
CA ALA A 120 -21.77 17.20 40.10
C ALA A 120 -21.56 17.01 41.60
N LYS A 121 -20.32 16.66 42.00
CA LYS A 121 -19.96 16.44 43.40
C LYS A 121 -20.03 17.73 44.21
N GLU A 122 -19.49 18.82 43.67
CA GLU A 122 -19.44 20.11 44.34
C GLU A 122 -20.84 20.69 44.59
N LEU A 123 -21.72 20.62 43.59
CA LEU A 123 -23.12 21.05 43.70
C LEU A 123 -23.95 20.11 44.58
N ALA A 124 -23.71 18.79 44.52
CA ALA A 124 -24.39 17.83 45.38
C ALA A 124 -24.03 18.01 46.87
N ASN A 125 -22.76 18.31 47.18
CA ASN A 125 -22.30 18.60 48.55
C ASN A 125 -22.95 19.85 49.15
N ARG A 126 -23.35 20.80 48.31
CA ARG A 126 -24.03 22.04 48.72
C ARG A 126 -25.56 21.96 48.68
N GLY A 127 -26.13 20.78 48.43
CA GLY A 127 -27.58 20.55 48.48
C GLY A 127 -28.32 20.74 47.16
N VAL A 128 -27.64 21.09 46.06
CA VAL A 128 -28.24 21.25 44.72
C VAL A 128 -28.34 19.90 44.00
N LYS A 129 -29.08 18.98 44.61
CA LYS A 129 -29.21 17.60 44.11
C LYS A 129 -29.74 17.50 42.67
N PRO A 130 -30.69 18.34 42.19
CA PRO A 130 -31.19 18.21 40.82
C PRO A 130 -30.12 18.47 39.74
N ILE A 131 -29.39 19.58 39.81
CA ILE A 131 -28.28 19.88 38.88
C ILE A 131 -27.13 18.88 39.08
N GLY A 132 -26.78 18.56 40.33
CA GLY A 132 -25.74 17.57 40.64
C GLY A 132 -26.05 16.18 40.08
N ASN A 133 -27.31 15.73 40.17
CA ASN A 133 -27.77 14.46 39.62
C ASN A 133 -27.78 14.48 38.09
N PHE A 134 -28.19 15.59 37.46
CA PHE A 134 -28.08 15.73 36.02
C PHE A 134 -26.63 15.63 35.58
N LEU A 135 -25.70 16.43 36.14
CA LEU A 135 -24.29 16.38 35.77
C LEU A 135 -23.66 15.01 36.07
N GLY A 136 -24.11 14.35 37.14
CA GLY A 136 -23.73 12.98 37.47
C GLY A 136 -24.27 11.93 36.50
N LYS A 137 -25.45 12.13 35.92
CA LYS A 137 -26.05 11.29 34.88
C LYS A 137 -25.45 11.60 33.50
N LEU A 138 -25.25 12.87 33.19
CA LEU A 138 -24.58 13.39 32.01
C LEU A 138 -23.21 12.73 31.86
N ARG A 139 -22.45 12.58 32.96
CA ARG A 139 -21.22 11.77 32.99
C ARG A 139 -21.39 10.40 32.34
N GLY A 140 -22.49 9.70 32.61
CA GLY A 140 -22.85 8.40 32.04
C GLY A 140 -23.41 8.49 30.62
N ASP A 141 -24.26 9.47 30.34
CA ASP A 141 -24.90 9.65 29.02
C ASP A 141 -23.92 10.14 27.95
N ILE A 142 -22.84 10.83 28.36
CA ILE A 142 -21.67 11.12 27.51
C ILE A 142 -21.05 9.81 26.97
N HIS A 143 -21.27 8.62 27.56
CA HIS A 143 -20.70 7.35 27.06
C HIS A 143 -21.48 6.64 25.96
N TRP A 144 -22.80 6.80 25.84
CA TRP A 144 -23.59 5.76 25.14
C TRP A 144 -24.77 6.22 24.29
N ARG A 145 -25.37 7.39 24.57
CA ARG A 145 -26.56 7.92 23.86
C ARG A 145 -26.65 9.44 23.99
N GLY A 146 -25.53 10.14 23.80
CA GLY A 146 -25.53 11.59 23.98
C GLY A 146 -26.55 12.27 23.06
N SER A 147 -27.61 12.84 23.62
CA SER A 147 -28.55 13.70 22.89
C SER A 147 -28.00 15.12 22.81
N MET A 148 -28.32 15.84 21.73
CA MET A 148 -28.10 17.30 21.64
C MET A 148 -28.79 18.05 22.79
N ASP A 149 -29.84 17.47 23.36
CA ASP A 149 -30.53 17.98 24.54
C ASP A 149 -29.60 18.21 25.74
N ASN A 150 -28.55 17.40 25.88
CA ASN A 150 -27.56 17.57 26.93
C ASN A 150 -26.81 18.90 26.83
N LEU A 151 -26.51 19.34 25.60
CA LEU A 151 -25.87 20.62 25.35
C LEU A 151 -26.84 21.78 25.61
N PHE A 152 -28.08 21.67 25.13
CA PHE A 152 -29.10 22.69 25.38
C PHE A 152 -29.40 22.84 26.87
N PHE A 153 -29.45 21.74 27.60
CA PHE A 153 -29.66 21.79 29.04
C PHE A 153 -28.44 22.35 29.79
N ALA A 154 -27.22 21.99 29.40
CA ALA A 154 -26.00 22.60 29.95
C ALA A 154 -25.96 24.11 29.70
N MET A 155 -26.41 24.57 28.52
CA MET A 155 -26.57 26.00 28.22
C MET A 155 -27.65 26.66 29.08
N GLY A 156 -28.77 25.96 29.33
CA GLY A 156 -29.79 26.40 30.28
C GLY A 156 -29.21 26.64 31.68
N ILE A 157 -28.31 25.77 32.15
CA ILE A 157 -27.62 25.93 33.43
C ILE A 157 -26.71 27.17 33.42
N VAL A 158 -25.96 27.43 32.34
CA VAL A 158 -25.15 28.65 32.19
C VAL A 158 -26.03 29.91 32.30
N ARG A 159 -27.18 29.93 31.62
CA ARG A 159 -28.15 31.05 31.69
C ARG A 159 -28.71 31.24 33.09
N TYR A 160 -29.05 30.15 33.76
CA TYR A 160 -29.50 30.17 35.16
C TYR A 160 -28.41 30.72 36.09
N LEU A 161 -27.15 30.31 35.95
CA LEU A 161 -26.06 30.79 36.80
C LEU A 161 -25.72 32.27 36.55
N ALA A 162 -25.80 32.73 35.30
CA ALA A 162 -25.56 34.13 34.93
C ALA A 162 -26.67 35.08 35.41
N SER A 163 -27.94 34.66 35.34
CA SER A 163 -29.10 35.51 35.70
C SER A 163 -29.59 35.31 37.15
N GLY A 164 -29.48 34.09 37.65
CA GLY A 164 -30.20 33.58 38.83
C GLY A 164 -31.65 33.19 38.57
N ASP A 165 -32.12 33.25 37.31
CA ASP A 165 -33.49 32.89 36.94
C ASP A 165 -33.61 31.39 36.63
N ARG A 166 -34.41 30.68 37.44
CA ARG A 166 -34.68 29.24 37.28
C ARG A 166 -35.54 28.92 36.05
N GLY A 167 -36.19 29.91 35.44
CA GLY A 167 -36.99 29.73 34.22
C GLY A 167 -36.22 29.08 33.07
N TYR A 168 -34.91 29.35 32.96
CA TYR A 168 -34.05 28.81 31.90
C TYR A 168 -33.79 27.30 31.98
N ILE A 169 -34.06 26.68 33.14
CA ILE A 169 -33.90 25.23 33.37
C ILE A 169 -35.21 24.56 33.77
N ALA A 170 -36.30 25.32 33.90
CA ALA A 170 -37.57 24.81 34.43
C ALA A 170 -38.23 23.76 33.52
N GLU A 171 -38.11 23.91 32.20
CA GLU A 171 -38.64 22.96 31.21
C GLU A 171 -37.94 21.58 31.25
N TRP A 172 -36.75 21.53 31.83
CA TRP A 172 -35.89 20.34 31.87
C TRP A 172 -35.94 19.60 33.22
N MET A 173 -36.68 20.13 34.20
CA MET A 173 -36.69 19.62 35.57
C MET A 173 -38.11 19.36 36.11
N PRO A 174 -38.29 18.34 36.98
CA PRO A 174 -39.56 18.14 37.69
C PRO A 174 -39.90 19.39 38.53
N GLN A 175 -41.18 19.79 38.55
CA GLN A 175 -41.61 21.00 39.30
C GLN A 175 -41.24 20.95 40.78
N GLU A 176 -41.21 19.75 41.37
CA GLU A 176 -40.81 19.49 42.76
C GLU A 176 -39.33 19.81 43.06
N SER A 177 -38.49 19.89 42.02
CA SER A 177 -37.07 20.22 42.12
C SER A 177 -36.77 21.73 42.07
N LEU A 178 -37.70 22.54 41.57
CA LEU A 178 -37.52 23.99 41.38
C LEU A 178 -37.25 24.80 42.67
N PRO A 179 -37.81 24.44 43.84
CA PRO A 179 -37.50 25.14 45.09
C PRO A 179 -36.03 25.02 45.50
N TYR A 180 -35.40 23.88 45.23
CA TYR A 180 -33.98 23.60 45.56
C TYR A 180 -32.97 24.32 44.65
N LEU A 181 -33.46 25.06 43.66
CA LEU A 181 -32.66 25.80 42.68
C LEU A 181 -32.59 27.31 42.99
N GLU A 182 -33.08 27.76 44.14
CA GLU A 182 -32.86 29.13 44.57
C GLU A 182 -31.41 29.30 45.02
N MET A 183 -30.64 30.19 44.38
CA MET A 183 -29.22 30.38 44.70
C MET A 183 -28.96 30.69 46.18
N THR A 184 -29.91 31.35 46.83
CA THR A 184 -29.88 31.66 48.27
C THR A 184 -29.95 30.43 49.18
N GLN A 185 -30.37 29.27 48.66
CA GLN A 185 -30.47 28.02 49.42
C GLN A 185 -29.18 27.18 49.41
N TRP A 186 -28.24 27.45 48.49
CA TRP A 186 -27.03 26.64 48.31
C TRP A 186 -25.73 27.45 48.14
N CYS A 187 -25.83 28.78 48.03
CA CYS A 187 -24.72 29.72 48.01
C CYS A 187 -24.93 30.84 49.03
N SER A 188 -23.84 31.37 49.58
CA SER A 188 -23.87 32.65 50.28
C SER A 188 -24.17 33.81 49.30
N ALA A 189 -24.62 34.95 49.83
CA ALA A 189 -24.87 36.14 49.02
C ALA A 189 -23.61 36.62 48.27
N GLU A 190 -22.44 36.46 48.89
CA GLU A 190 -21.13 36.78 48.30
C GLU A 190 -20.77 35.83 47.16
N GLU A 191 -20.99 34.51 47.31
CA GLU A 191 -20.75 33.52 46.25
C GLU A 191 -21.72 33.68 45.08
N ALA A 192 -23.00 33.96 45.35
CA ALA A 192 -23.99 34.21 44.31
C ALA A 192 -23.67 35.49 43.51
N ALA A 193 -23.24 36.56 44.19
CA ALA A 193 -22.73 37.76 43.55
C ALA A 193 -21.43 37.49 42.77
N GLY A 194 -20.57 36.62 43.29
CA GLY A 194 -19.34 36.18 42.63
C GLY A 194 -19.60 35.44 41.32
N ILE A 195 -20.54 34.49 41.29
CA ILE A 195 -20.90 33.73 40.08
C ILE A 195 -21.41 34.67 39.00
N LYS A 196 -22.39 35.53 39.36
CA LYS A 196 -22.97 36.51 38.44
C LYS A 196 -21.95 37.54 37.97
N GLY A 197 -21.09 38.00 38.86
CA GLY A 197 -20.00 38.94 38.54
C GLY A 197 -18.96 38.34 37.59
N CYS A 198 -18.62 37.06 37.77
CA CYS A 198 -17.72 36.34 36.88
C CYS A 198 -18.31 36.23 35.46
N TYR A 199 -19.58 35.83 35.34
CA TYR A 199 -20.26 35.78 34.04
C TYR A 199 -20.41 37.17 33.41
N ALA A 200 -20.80 38.19 34.18
CA ALA A 200 -20.95 39.56 33.67
C ALA A 200 -19.64 40.12 33.12
N GLN A 201 -18.52 39.85 33.79
CA GLN A 201 -17.20 40.26 33.31
C GLN A 201 -16.80 39.53 32.02
N ILE A 202 -16.95 38.21 31.98
CA ILE A 202 -16.67 37.41 30.77
C ILE A 202 -17.54 37.89 29.60
N CYS A 203 -18.82 38.14 29.85
CA CYS A 203 -19.75 38.64 28.85
C CYS A 203 -19.37 40.04 28.35
N ALA A 204 -18.91 40.93 29.22
CA ALA A 204 -18.42 42.25 28.83
C ALA A 204 -17.12 42.17 28.00
N ASP A 205 -16.17 41.31 28.41
CA ASP A 205 -14.87 41.18 27.75
C ASP A 205 -14.97 40.58 26.34
N TYR A 206 -15.98 39.73 26.09
CA TYR A 206 -16.20 39.04 24.81
C TYR A 206 -17.45 39.52 24.04
N GLY A 207 -18.17 40.53 24.52
CA GLY A 207 -19.38 41.05 23.88
C GLY A 207 -20.53 40.02 23.81
N ILE A 208 -20.66 39.17 24.83
CA ILE A 208 -21.63 38.08 24.89
C ILE A 208 -22.90 38.55 25.60
N ASP A 209 -24.06 38.31 25.01
CA ASP A 209 -25.32 38.35 25.76
C ASP A 209 -25.64 36.96 26.30
N PRO A 210 -25.45 36.69 27.60
CA PRO A 210 -25.67 35.35 28.16
C PRO A 210 -27.12 34.89 28.01
N LEU A 211 -28.08 35.82 27.89
CA LEU A 211 -29.52 35.53 27.85
C LEU A 211 -30.04 35.30 26.43
N SER A 212 -29.27 35.68 25.40
CA SER A 212 -29.60 35.41 24.01
C SER A 212 -29.64 33.91 23.72
N ARG A 213 -30.55 33.48 22.83
CA ARG A 213 -30.60 32.09 22.35
C ARG A 213 -29.36 31.72 21.53
N ASP A 214 -28.72 32.70 20.89
CA ASP A 214 -27.61 32.53 19.94
C ASP A 214 -26.21 32.70 20.57
N SER A 215 -26.13 32.94 21.88
CA SER A 215 -24.87 33.20 22.59
C SER A 215 -23.91 32.01 22.69
N MET A 216 -24.37 30.82 22.29
CA MET A 216 -23.58 29.59 22.30
C MET A 216 -22.25 29.73 21.57
N ASN A 217 -22.29 30.24 20.32
CA ASN A 217 -21.08 30.41 19.50
C ASN A 217 -20.10 31.42 20.11
N GLN A 218 -20.62 32.42 20.83
CA GLN A 218 -19.81 33.44 21.48
C GLN A 218 -19.08 32.87 22.72
N PHE A 219 -19.73 31.99 23.49
CA PHE A 219 -19.09 31.30 24.62
C PHE A 219 -17.97 30.35 24.19
N LEU A 220 -17.97 29.85 22.95
CA LEU A 220 -16.88 29.02 22.43
C LEU A 220 -15.54 29.77 22.33
N GLN A 221 -15.59 31.09 22.14
CA GLN A 221 -14.41 31.94 21.99
C GLN A 221 -13.79 32.38 23.32
N VAL A 222 -14.45 32.08 24.45
CA VAL A 222 -13.98 32.48 25.78
C VAL A 222 -12.74 31.67 26.16
N ASP A 223 -11.64 32.35 26.45
CA ASP A 223 -10.46 31.74 27.06
C ASP A 223 -10.65 31.71 28.59
N THR A 224 -11.10 30.57 29.10
CA THR A 224 -11.37 30.37 30.53
C THR A 224 -10.10 30.42 31.37
N ALA A 225 -8.92 30.11 30.79
CA ALA A 225 -7.65 30.11 31.52
C ALA A 225 -7.30 31.48 32.10
N ARG A 226 -7.61 32.55 31.36
CA ARG A 226 -7.40 33.95 31.77
C ARG A 226 -8.06 34.32 33.10
N TYR A 227 -9.18 33.67 33.43
CA TYR A 227 -9.98 33.96 34.61
C TYR A 227 -9.75 32.96 35.75
N ARG A 228 -9.00 31.86 35.54
CA ARG A 228 -8.84 30.80 36.55
C ARG A 228 -8.03 31.23 37.77
N GLU A 229 -7.15 32.22 37.62
CA GLU A 229 -6.29 32.78 38.69
C GLU A 229 -6.74 34.18 39.17
N ASP A 230 -7.94 34.61 38.79
CA ASP A 230 -8.44 35.95 39.11
C ASP A 230 -9.15 36.01 40.47
N ASP A 231 -8.50 36.63 41.45
CA ASP A 231 -8.96 36.67 42.85
C ASP A 231 -10.11 37.66 43.13
N ARG A 232 -10.67 38.31 42.08
CA ARG A 232 -11.86 39.17 42.21
C ARG A 232 -13.12 38.43 42.67
N TRP A 233 -13.16 37.10 42.51
CA TRP A 233 -14.31 36.28 42.86
C TRP A 233 -13.92 35.11 43.78
N PRO A 234 -14.82 34.67 44.68
CA PRO A 234 -14.57 33.50 45.51
C PRO A 234 -14.16 32.27 44.68
N PRO A 235 -13.22 31.44 45.16
CA PRO A 235 -12.70 30.28 44.41
C PRO A 235 -13.80 29.35 43.88
N PHE A 236 -14.85 29.15 44.68
CA PHE A 236 -16.04 28.38 44.31
C PHE A 236 -16.79 29.01 43.13
N ALA A 237 -17.07 30.31 43.19
CA ALA A 237 -17.84 31.04 42.18
C ALA A 237 -17.15 31.01 40.81
N ARG A 238 -15.83 31.25 40.82
CA ARG A 238 -14.96 31.20 39.65
C ARG A 238 -14.91 29.80 39.05
N ARG A 239 -14.77 28.77 39.88
CA ARG A 239 -14.73 27.37 39.43
C ARG A 239 -16.03 26.96 38.75
N VAL A 240 -17.18 27.18 39.40
CA VAL A 240 -18.50 26.79 38.84
C VAL A 240 -18.78 27.48 37.51
N ALA A 241 -18.47 28.78 37.39
CA ALA A 241 -18.68 29.53 36.16
C ALA A 241 -17.79 29.03 35.01
N LEU A 242 -16.49 28.90 35.25
CA LEU A 242 -15.51 28.52 34.22
C LEU A 242 -15.65 27.05 33.80
N ASP A 243 -15.85 26.14 34.75
CA ASP A 243 -16.00 24.72 34.47
C ASP A 243 -17.32 24.42 33.73
N MET A 244 -18.39 25.21 33.97
CA MET A 244 -19.62 25.11 33.17
C MET A 244 -19.44 25.62 31.74
N ILE A 245 -18.68 26.69 31.53
CA ILE A 245 -18.32 27.16 30.19
C ILE A 245 -17.51 26.09 29.47
N ASP A 246 -16.48 25.51 30.11
CA ASP A 246 -15.67 24.44 29.52
C ASP A 246 -16.49 23.16 29.25
N LEU A 247 -17.46 22.83 30.11
CA LEU A 247 -18.40 21.73 29.87
C LEU A 247 -19.24 21.97 28.61
N VAL A 248 -19.79 23.17 28.44
CA VAL A 248 -20.56 23.55 27.24
C VAL A 248 -19.67 23.52 25.99
N LYS A 249 -18.45 24.08 26.06
CA LYS A 249 -17.47 24.05 24.96
C LYS A 249 -17.15 22.62 24.54
N GLY A 250 -16.91 21.73 25.50
CA GLY A 250 -16.62 20.33 25.22
C GLY A 250 -17.84 19.56 24.71
N LEU A 251 -19.06 19.82 25.21
CA LEU A 251 -20.29 19.21 24.69
C LEU A 251 -20.57 19.69 23.26
N HIS A 252 -20.37 20.97 22.98
CA HIS A 252 -20.49 21.53 21.63
C HIS A 252 -19.48 20.87 20.68
N THR A 253 -18.21 20.81 21.09
CA THR A 253 -17.17 20.11 20.33
C THR A 253 -17.57 18.67 20.07
N LYS A 254 -18.11 17.95 21.06
CA LYS A 254 -18.58 16.57 20.90
C LYS A 254 -19.73 16.42 19.89
N TYR A 255 -20.74 17.28 19.97
CA TYR A 255 -21.97 17.13 19.18
C TYR A 255 -21.93 17.81 17.80
N PHE A 256 -21.02 18.77 17.59
CA PHE A 256 -20.93 19.58 16.37
C PHE A 256 -19.60 19.42 15.62
N ILE A 257 -18.84 18.34 15.84
CA ILE A 257 -17.68 18.00 14.99
C ILE A 257 -18.13 18.06 13.53
N GLY A 258 -17.55 18.99 12.74
CA GLY A 258 -17.78 19.07 11.30
C GLY A 258 -18.97 19.92 10.81
N ARG A 259 -19.53 20.85 11.60
CA ARG A 259 -20.56 21.80 11.11
C ARG A 259 -20.18 23.29 11.21
N GLU A 260 -18.91 23.63 10.96
CA GLU A 260 -18.60 25.01 10.58
C GLU A 260 -19.06 25.22 9.13
N SER A 261 -19.91 26.21 8.88
CA SER A 261 -20.43 26.49 7.54
C SER A 261 -19.28 26.83 6.59
N ILE A 262 -19.05 25.99 5.59
CA ILE A 262 -18.09 26.25 4.50
C ILE A 262 -18.62 27.33 3.53
N SER A 263 -19.89 27.74 3.65
CA SER A 263 -20.51 28.75 2.77
C SER A 263 -19.81 30.10 2.71
N ASP A 264 -18.98 30.42 3.71
CA ASP A 264 -18.38 31.75 3.89
C ASP A 264 -16.87 31.79 3.57
N HIS A 265 -16.25 30.66 3.20
CA HIS A 265 -14.80 30.54 2.96
C HIS A 265 -14.48 30.37 1.46
N ASP A 266 -13.32 30.89 1.02
CA ASP A 266 -12.80 30.68 -0.34
C ASP A 266 -12.08 29.31 -0.46
N GLU A 267 -11.99 28.76 -1.68
CA GLU A 267 -11.38 27.44 -1.99
C GLU A 267 -10.01 27.27 -1.34
N THR A 268 -9.18 28.32 -1.40
CA THR A 268 -7.81 28.31 -0.85
C THR A 268 -7.82 28.12 0.67
N GLU A 269 -8.75 28.76 1.37
CA GLU A 269 -8.83 28.72 2.83
C GLU A 269 -9.27 27.33 3.32
N ASP A 270 -10.22 26.69 2.63
CA ASP A 270 -10.62 25.33 2.97
C ASP A 270 -9.53 24.29 2.68
N LEU A 271 -8.77 24.47 1.59
CA LEU A 271 -7.60 23.63 1.30
C LEU A 271 -6.51 23.78 2.38
N GLU A 272 -6.24 25.00 2.85
CA GLU A 272 -5.31 25.25 3.97
C GLU A 272 -5.81 24.63 5.29
N ARG A 273 -7.12 24.69 5.55
CA ARG A 273 -7.72 24.04 6.73
C ARG A 273 -7.55 22.53 6.67
N LEU A 274 -7.80 21.92 5.51
CA LEU A 274 -7.59 20.49 5.30
C LEU A 274 -6.10 20.11 5.46
N GLU A 275 -5.19 20.91 4.92
CA GLU A 275 -3.75 20.72 5.08
C GLU A 275 -3.33 20.72 6.56
N LYS A 276 -3.79 21.71 7.34
CA LYS A 276 -3.51 21.78 8.79
C LYS A 276 -4.02 20.55 9.54
N VAL A 277 -5.21 20.05 9.21
CA VAL A 277 -5.74 18.80 9.80
C VAL A 277 -4.82 17.63 9.44
N LEU A 278 -4.44 17.49 8.17
CA LEU A 278 -3.54 16.44 7.72
C LEU A 278 -2.16 16.52 8.41
N GLU A 279 -1.58 17.71 8.57
CA GLU A 279 -0.32 17.92 9.28
C GLU A 279 -0.39 17.45 10.73
N ARG A 280 -1.46 17.81 11.46
CA ARG A 280 -1.70 17.32 12.83
C ARG A 280 -1.77 15.80 12.84
N ARG A 281 -2.56 15.20 11.95
CA ARG A 281 -2.69 13.74 11.87
C ARG A 281 -1.38 13.04 11.51
N ILE A 282 -0.58 13.59 10.61
CA ILE A 282 0.76 13.07 10.27
C ILE A 282 1.67 13.12 11.50
N HIS A 283 1.65 14.22 12.24
CA HIS A 283 2.42 14.39 13.47
C HIS A 283 2.01 13.33 14.50
N THR A 284 0.71 13.24 14.77
CA THR A 284 0.11 12.26 15.69
C THR A 284 0.47 10.83 15.30
N LYS A 285 0.38 10.48 14.00
CA LYS A 285 0.81 9.17 13.48
C LYS A 285 2.29 8.86 13.75
N ARG A 286 3.18 9.83 13.54
CA ARG A 286 4.62 9.65 13.79
C ARG A 286 4.93 9.37 15.25
N THR A 287 4.18 9.97 16.17
CA THR A 287 4.29 9.73 17.62
C THR A 287 3.99 8.27 18.00
N PHE A 288 3.11 7.56 17.28
CA PHE A 288 2.86 6.13 17.55
C PHE A 288 3.88 5.19 16.94
N LEU A 289 4.40 5.55 15.76
CA LEU A 289 5.27 4.68 14.95
C LEU A 289 6.75 4.79 15.33
N THR A 290 7.12 5.71 16.23
CA THR A 290 8.49 5.85 16.74
C THR A 290 8.79 4.73 17.75
N PRO A 291 9.71 3.80 17.43
CA PRO A 291 10.25 2.88 18.41
C PRO A 291 11.15 3.67 19.37
N ASP A 292 11.07 3.38 20.66
CA ASP A 292 11.79 4.04 21.77
C ASP A 292 11.18 5.35 22.32
N LEU A 293 10.24 5.19 23.25
CA LEU A 293 10.41 5.86 24.54
C LEU A 293 10.76 4.78 25.55
N LYS A 294 11.89 4.94 26.23
CA LYS A 294 12.31 4.13 27.39
C LYS A 294 11.38 4.37 28.59
N ASP A 295 10.07 4.22 28.40
CA ASP A 295 9.10 4.41 29.46
C ASP A 295 8.85 3.08 30.17
N PRO A 296 9.12 2.98 31.48
CA PRO A 296 8.71 1.81 32.25
C PRO A 296 7.20 1.60 32.10
N LEU A 297 6.78 0.33 32.08
CA LEU A 297 5.37 -0.05 32.20
C LEU A 297 4.76 0.62 33.45
N PRO A 298 3.46 1.01 33.43
CA PRO A 298 2.83 1.80 34.49
C PRO A 298 3.04 1.21 35.90
N ASN A 299 3.50 2.05 36.83
CA ASN A 299 3.31 1.80 38.26
C ASN A 299 1.85 2.14 38.60
N VAL A 300 1.09 1.15 39.07
CA VAL A 300 -0.31 1.33 39.51
C VAL A 300 -0.32 2.22 40.77
N ALA A 301 -0.44 3.55 40.61
CA ALA A 301 -0.61 4.45 41.75
C ALA A 301 -2.08 4.46 42.19
N THR A 302 -2.37 3.83 43.33
CA THR A 302 -3.73 3.74 43.88
C THR A 302 -4.03 4.99 44.70
N LEU A 303 -4.75 5.98 44.15
CA LEU A 303 -5.23 7.14 44.91
C LEU A 303 -6.64 6.88 45.46
N THR A 304 -6.75 6.66 46.78
CA THR A 304 -8.04 6.49 47.47
C THR A 304 -8.89 7.77 47.43
N GLU A 305 -10.18 7.63 47.10
CA GLU A 305 -11.16 8.71 47.22
C GLU A 305 -11.19 9.24 48.67
N GLY A 306 -10.89 10.53 48.86
CA GLY A 306 -11.05 11.21 50.16
C GLY A 306 -9.89 12.09 50.62
N SER A 307 -8.72 12.05 49.98
CA SER A 307 -7.60 12.95 50.32
C SER A 307 -7.70 14.29 49.59
N GLU A 308 -7.41 15.40 50.26
CA GLU A 308 -7.25 16.75 49.66
C GLU A 308 -6.26 16.75 48.46
N GLY A 309 -5.37 15.75 48.38
CA GLY A 309 -4.44 15.56 47.26
C GLY A 309 -5.05 15.03 45.94
N TRP A 310 -6.31 14.55 45.91
CA TRP A 310 -6.89 13.99 44.68
C TRP A 310 -7.10 15.06 43.59
N THR A 311 -7.57 16.23 43.99
CA THR A 311 -7.77 17.40 43.12
C THR A 311 -6.45 18.05 42.70
N VAL A 312 -5.45 18.09 43.59
CA VAL A 312 -4.13 18.67 43.31
C VAL A 312 -3.36 17.81 42.30
N GLU A 313 -3.41 16.48 42.44
CA GLU A 313 -2.71 15.57 41.52
C GLU A 313 -3.39 15.52 40.14
N LEU A 314 -4.72 15.67 40.07
CA LEU A 314 -5.45 15.84 38.80
C LEU A 314 -5.06 17.15 38.08
N ASP A 315 -4.94 18.26 38.81
CA ASP A 315 -4.49 19.53 38.23
C ASP A 315 -3.01 19.49 37.82
N ARG A 316 -2.18 18.70 38.51
CA ARG A 316 -0.79 18.42 38.09
C ARG A 316 -0.74 17.62 36.79
N LEU A 317 -1.50 16.52 36.70
CA LEU A 317 -1.56 15.67 35.50
C LEU A 317 -2.11 16.42 34.27
N ARG A 318 -3.05 17.35 34.46
CA ARG A 318 -3.53 18.26 33.42
C ARG A 318 -2.46 19.22 32.91
N LYS A 319 -1.52 19.63 33.77
CA LYS A 319 -0.46 20.58 33.44
C LYS A 319 0.77 19.90 32.83
N ASP A 320 0.98 18.61 33.08
CA ASP A 320 2.10 17.83 32.55
C ASP A 320 1.68 16.38 32.21
N PRO A 321 1.13 16.15 31.00
CA PRO A 321 0.71 14.82 30.54
C PRO A 321 1.88 13.90 30.16
N SER A 322 3.14 14.36 30.26
CA SER A 322 4.32 13.57 29.87
C SER A 322 4.79 12.55 30.92
N GLY A 323 4.09 12.46 32.05
CA GLY A 323 4.40 11.53 33.15
C GLY A 323 4.06 10.06 32.86
N PRO A 324 4.56 9.11 33.68
CA PRO A 324 4.28 7.69 33.53
C PRO A 324 2.78 7.39 33.67
N PRO A 325 2.23 6.39 32.95
CA PRO A 325 0.80 6.09 32.96
C PRO A 325 0.29 5.75 34.36
N ILE A 326 -0.83 6.37 34.77
CA ILE A 326 -1.41 6.24 36.13
C ILE A 326 -2.80 5.59 36.04
N ILE A 327 -3.06 4.61 36.92
CA ILE A 327 -4.39 4.02 37.14
C ILE A 327 -4.98 4.61 38.43
N LEU A 328 -5.79 5.66 38.33
CA LEU A 328 -6.40 6.29 39.52
C LEU A 328 -7.58 5.49 40.06
N ARG A 329 -7.36 4.60 41.05
CA ARG A 329 -8.43 3.79 41.67
C ARG A 329 -9.20 4.54 42.76
N ALA A 330 -10.39 5.04 42.44
CA ALA A 330 -11.36 5.50 43.44
C ALA A 330 -11.84 4.33 44.33
N LYS A 331 -11.93 4.53 45.65
CA LYS A 331 -12.49 3.57 46.61
C LYS A 331 -13.54 4.28 47.46
N LYS A 332 -14.81 4.12 47.10
CA LYS A 332 -15.93 4.70 47.86
C LYS A 332 -16.12 3.94 49.18
N ALA A 333 -16.07 4.63 50.32
CA ALA A 333 -16.36 4.03 51.62
C ALA A 333 -17.78 3.44 51.62
N GLY A 334 -17.91 2.11 51.76
CA GLY A 334 -19.19 1.42 51.99
C GLY A 334 -19.83 0.70 50.82
N HIS A 335 -19.34 0.81 49.57
CA HIS A 335 -19.83 0.00 48.44
C HIS A 335 -18.70 -0.75 47.75
N ALA A 336 -18.76 -2.09 47.76
CA ALA A 336 -17.77 -2.97 47.13
C ALA A 336 -17.69 -2.83 45.58
N TYR A 337 -18.58 -2.05 44.96
CA TYR A 337 -18.78 -1.95 43.51
C TYR A 337 -18.40 -0.60 42.89
N ALA A 338 -17.73 0.29 43.61
CA ALA A 338 -17.20 1.54 43.04
C ALA A 338 -15.67 1.48 42.99
N GLN A 339 -15.13 0.58 42.16
CA GLN A 339 -13.74 0.65 41.71
C GLN A 339 -13.76 1.30 40.34
N ARG A 340 -13.33 2.56 40.23
CA ARG A 340 -13.20 3.22 38.92
C ARG A 340 -11.77 3.71 38.78
N ALA A 341 -11.13 3.27 37.71
CA ALA A 341 -9.76 3.61 37.33
C ALA A 341 -9.79 4.62 36.17
N THR A 342 -9.20 5.80 36.34
CA THR A 342 -8.83 6.66 35.19
C THR A 342 -7.52 6.12 34.63
N TYR A 343 -7.46 5.88 33.32
CA TYR A 343 -6.27 5.39 32.61
C TYR A 343 -5.76 6.48 31.67
N LEU A 344 -4.64 7.10 32.03
CA LEU A 344 -3.98 8.14 31.21
C LEU A 344 -2.75 7.50 30.55
N GLU A 345 -2.73 7.46 29.22
CA GLU A 345 -1.59 6.97 28.43
C GLU A 345 -1.45 7.84 27.17
N PRO A 346 -0.30 8.50 26.94
CA PRO A 346 -0.16 9.49 25.86
C PRO A 346 -0.43 8.97 24.45
N ARG A 347 -0.06 7.72 24.13
CA ARG A 347 -0.32 7.12 22.80
C ARG A 347 -1.80 6.79 22.64
N PHE A 348 -2.47 6.45 23.72
CA PHE A 348 -3.90 6.22 23.71
C PHE A 348 -4.69 7.54 23.53
N GLU A 349 -4.31 8.60 24.23
CA GLU A 349 -4.94 9.94 24.08
C GLU A 349 -4.75 10.50 22.66
N ALA A 350 -3.52 10.50 22.17
CA ALA A 350 -3.21 10.95 20.82
C ALA A 350 -3.96 10.12 19.75
N PHE A 351 -4.21 8.82 19.98
CA PHE A 351 -4.99 8.00 19.05
C PHE A 351 -6.45 8.45 18.96
N ASN A 352 -7.02 8.94 20.07
CA ASN A 352 -8.37 9.47 20.10
C ASN A 352 -8.46 10.88 19.48
N GLU A 353 -7.40 11.66 19.59
CA GLU A 353 -7.25 12.90 18.82
C GLU A 353 -7.23 12.62 17.31
N ASP A 354 -6.46 11.61 16.87
CA ASP A 354 -6.44 11.22 15.44
C ASP A 354 -7.81 10.73 14.94
N LEU A 355 -8.59 9.99 15.74
CA LEU A 355 -9.96 9.60 15.39
C LEU A 355 -10.89 10.82 15.22
N SER A 356 -10.66 11.88 16.01
CA SER A 356 -11.44 13.12 15.93
C SER A 356 -11.05 13.92 14.69
N ASP A 357 -9.74 14.07 14.44
CA ASP A 357 -9.22 14.72 13.24
C ASP A 357 -9.56 13.93 11.96
N GLU A 358 -9.66 12.59 12.00
CA GLU A 358 -10.11 11.77 10.87
C GLU A 358 -11.55 12.13 10.46
N ALA A 359 -12.46 12.28 11.43
CA ALA A 359 -13.85 12.66 11.16
C ALA A 359 -13.96 14.09 10.61
N LEU A 360 -13.14 15.00 11.13
CA LEU A 360 -13.03 16.37 10.62
C LEU A 360 -12.51 16.38 9.18
N GLN A 361 -11.45 15.61 8.90
CA GLN A 361 -10.88 15.47 7.57
C GLN A 361 -11.92 14.95 6.57
N GLU A 362 -12.66 13.89 6.92
CA GLU A 362 -13.70 13.32 6.06
C GLU A 362 -14.78 14.35 5.72
N THR A 363 -15.19 15.14 6.73
CA THR A 363 -16.22 16.17 6.55
C THR A 363 -15.73 17.31 5.65
N LEU A 364 -14.53 17.82 5.91
CA LEU A 364 -13.91 18.87 5.09
C LEU A 364 -13.70 18.38 3.65
N ALA A 365 -13.13 17.19 3.46
CA ALA A 365 -12.91 16.60 2.15
C ALA A 365 -14.21 16.42 1.36
N THR A 366 -15.26 15.92 2.01
CA THR A 366 -16.58 15.75 1.38
C THR A 366 -17.16 17.10 0.96
N SER A 367 -17.07 18.11 1.82
CA SER A 367 -17.58 19.45 1.49
C SER A 367 -16.78 20.12 0.38
N ILE A 368 -15.44 20.10 0.44
CA ILE A 368 -14.57 20.66 -0.61
C ILE A 368 -14.87 20.02 -1.96
N ASN A 369 -15.03 18.69 -1.99
CA ASN A 369 -15.38 17.95 -3.21
C ASN A 369 -16.75 18.37 -3.79
N ASN A 370 -17.71 18.73 -2.95
CA ASN A 370 -19.07 19.10 -3.38
C ASN A 370 -19.24 20.60 -3.66
N THR A 371 -18.46 21.46 -3.01
CA THR A 371 -18.55 22.92 -3.13
C THR A 371 -17.60 23.47 -4.19
N HIS A 372 -16.31 23.13 -4.10
CA HIS A 372 -15.26 23.71 -4.95
C HIS A 372 -14.96 22.85 -6.18
N PHE A 373 -15.18 21.54 -6.09
CA PHE A 373 -14.91 20.58 -7.16
C PHE A 373 -16.15 19.77 -7.59
N ASP A 374 -17.32 20.41 -7.60
CA ASP A 374 -18.52 19.80 -8.20
C ASP A 374 -18.25 19.40 -9.67
N ALA A 375 -17.59 20.30 -10.41
CA ALA A 375 -17.05 20.03 -11.73
C ALA A 375 -15.55 20.38 -11.82
N ILE A 376 -14.79 19.52 -12.51
CA ILE A 376 -13.40 19.80 -12.86
C ILE A 376 -13.35 20.64 -14.14
N THR A 377 -12.54 21.69 -14.14
CA THR A 377 -12.33 22.64 -15.24
C THR A 377 -10.84 22.81 -15.51
N LEU A 378 -10.48 23.47 -16.61
CA LEU A 378 -9.07 23.77 -16.91
C LEU A 378 -8.44 24.72 -15.89
N GLU A 379 -9.24 25.63 -15.31
CA GLU A 379 -8.79 26.64 -14.37
C GLU A 379 -8.52 26.04 -12.98
N ASN A 380 -9.41 25.15 -12.50
CA ASN A 380 -9.26 24.53 -11.18
C ASN A 380 -8.44 23.23 -11.20
N LEU A 381 -8.04 22.69 -12.37
CA LEU A 381 -7.31 21.43 -12.47
C LEU A 381 -6.04 21.38 -11.59
N PRO A 382 -5.16 22.41 -11.54
CA PRO A 382 -4.00 22.36 -10.65
C PRO A 382 -4.35 22.20 -9.17
N ARG A 383 -5.40 22.89 -8.70
CA ARG A 383 -5.90 22.81 -7.32
C ARG A 383 -6.61 21.48 -7.06
N ALA A 384 -7.32 20.95 -8.05
CA ALA A 384 -7.90 19.63 -8.01
C ALA A 384 -6.82 18.54 -7.82
N LEU A 385 -5.68 18.65 -8.51
CA LEU A 385 -4.55 17.72 -8.32
C LEU A 385 -3.88 17.86 -6.95
N LEU A 386 -3.82 19.07 -6.39
CA LEU A 386 -3.40 19.28 -4.99
C LEU A 386 -4.37 18.62 -4.00
N PHE A 387 -5.68 18.83 -4.19
CA PHE A 387 -6.70 18.20 -3.35
C PHE A 387 -6.65 16.68 -3.43
N LEU A 388 -6.37 16.10 -4.60
CA LEU A 388 -6.14 14.66 -4.77
C LEU A 388 -4.97 14.17 -3.89
N ASP A 389 -3.86 14.91 -3.83
CA ASP A 389 -2.72 14.60 -2.95
C ASP A 389 -3.11 14.64 -1.47
N TYR A 390 -3.96 15.58 -1.06
CA TYR A 390 -4.52 15.65 0.30
C TYR A 390 -5.39 14.43 0.63
N LEU A 391 -6.26 14.00 -0.29
CA LEU A 391 -7.07 12.79 -0.12
C LEU A 391 -6.20 11.53 0.03
N VAL A 392 -5.19 11.38 -0.83
CA VAL A 392 -4.21 10.27 -0.76
C VAL A 392 -3.40 10.31 0.54
N THR A 393 -3.03 11.50 1.00
CA THR A 393 -2.33 11.69 2.28
C THR A 393 -3.21 11.24 3.44
N GLY A 394 -4.49 11.63 3.46
CA GLY A 394 -5.46 11.23 4.49
C GLY A 394 -5.61 9.71 4.62
N ILE A 395 -5.74 9.00 3.49
CA ILE A 395 -5.81 7.54 3.43
C ILE A 395 -4.47 6.91 3.85
N SER A 396 -3.35 7.52 3.44
CA SER A 396 -2.01 7.08 3.85
C SER A 396 -1.80 7.20 5.36
N VAL A 397 -2.37 8.21 6.02
CA VAL A 397 -2.36 8.33 7.48
C VAL A 397 -3.16 7.18 8.11
N ASN A 398 -4.32 6.80 7.55
CA ASN A 398 -5.12 5.66 8.04
C ASN A 398 -4.40 4.30 7.97
N GLY A 399 -3.29 4.21 7.23
CA GLY A 399 -2.46 3.00 7.11
C GLY A 399 -2.52 2.35 5.73
N HIS A 400 -3.42 2.81 4.86
CA HIS A 400 -3.50 2.41 3.46
C HIS A 400 -2.52 3.25 2.65
N SER A 401 -1.28 2.79 2.56
CA SER A 401 -0.26 3.52 1.83
C SER A 401 0.63 2.57 1.07
N SER A 402 1.05 2.99 -0.12
CA SER A 402 2.11 2.35 -0.89
C SER A 402 3.01 3.42 -1.47
N TYR A 403 4.25 3.07 -1.78
CA TYR A 403 5.17 3.97 -2.46
C TYR A 403 4.56 4.53 -3.77
N TYR A 404 3.93 3.68 -4.57
CA TYR A 404 3.37 4.09 -5.87
C TYR A 404 2.21 5.07 -5.71
N LEU A 405 1.33 4.85 -4.72
CA LEU A 405 0.20 5.73 -4.46
C LEU A 405 0.67 7.12 -4.04
N ARG A 406 1.57 7.21 -3.05
CA ARG A 406 2.12 8.48 -2.56
C ARG A 406 2.92 9.22 -3.64
N GLN A 407 3.72 8.49 -4.42
CA GLN A 407 4.56 9.14 -5.41
C GLN A 407 3.76 9.60 -6.63
N ALA A 408 2.73 8.85 -7.04
CA ALA A 408 1.83 9.29 -8.11
C ALA A 408 1.06 10.56 -7.72
N SER A 409 0.57 10.65 -6.48
CA SER A 409 -0.15 11.84 -6.01
C SER A 409 0.76 13.07 -5.92
N ARG A 410 2.00 12.90 -5.44
CA ARG A 410 3.02 13.96 -5.44
C ARG A 410 3.40 14.43 -6.85
N ASP A 411 3.58 13.49 -7.78
CA ASP A 411 3.87 13.81 -9.19
C ASP A 411 2.69 14.60 -9.81
N LEU A 412 1.45 14.28 -9.44
CA LEU A 412 0.25 15.00 -9.87
C LEU A 412 0.16 16.40 -9.25
N ARG A 413 0.46 16.54 -7.95
CA ARG A 413 0.56 17.85 -7.28
C ARG A 413 1.56 18.78 -8.00
N GLN A 414 2.68 18.21 -8.45
CA GLN A 414 3.74 18.92 -9.18
C GLN A 414 3.56 18.91 -10.71
N ALA A 415 2.37 18.54 -11.22
CA ALA A 415 2.19 18.31 -12.65
C ALA A 415 2.53 19.52 -13.53
N GLY A 416 2.23 20.74 -13.04
CA GLY A 416 2.60 21.97 -13.74
C GLY A 416 4.11 22.18 -13.81
N GLU A 417 4.83 21.96 -12.70
CA GLU A 417 6.28 22.11 -12.60
C GLU A 417 7.03 21.09 -13.45
N LEU A 418 6.52 19.86 -13.50
CA LEU A 418 7.05 18.74 -14.26
C LEU A 418 6.68 18.79 -15.75
N GLY A 419 5.86 19.76 -16.17
CA GLY A 419 5.39 19.87 -17.56
C GLY A 419 4.58 18.64 -18.00
N LEU A 420 3.79 18.05 -17.10
CA LEU A 420 2.98 16.88 -17.43
C LEU A 420 1.84 17.28 -18.38
N THR A 421 1.64 16.43 -19.40
CA THR A 421 0.51 16.52 -20.32
C THR A 421 -0.72 15.84 -19.72
N PHE A 422 -1.90 16.12 -20.25
CA PHE A 422 -3.15 15.45 -19.85
C PHE A 422 -3.07 13.93 -19.94
N ASP A 423 -2.36 13.40 -20.95
CA ASP A 423 -2.17 11.96 -21.12
C ASP A 423 -1.28 11.36 -20.04
N LYS A 424 -0.20 12.06 -19.63
CA LYS A 424 0.65 11.65 -18.50
C LYS A 424 -0.10 11.69 -17.18
N VAL A 425 -0.93 12.71 -16.98
CA VAL A 425 -1.84 12.79 -15.81
C VAL A 425 -2.80 11.60 -15.80
N ARG A 426 -3.41 11.26 -16.95
CA ARG A 426 -4.29 10.10 -17.06
C ARG A 426 -3.58 8.79 -16.71
N ASP A 427 -2.32 8.63 -17.13
CA ASP A 427 -1.53 7.44 -16.79
C ASP A 427 -1.20 7.36 -15.28
N LEU A 428 -0.92 8.49 -14.63
CA LEU A 428 -0.73 8.54 -13.18
C LEU A 428 -2.04 8.26 -12.43
N LEU A 429 -3.19 8.72 -12.93
CA LEU A 429 -4.50 8.37 -12.37
C LEU A 429 -4.80 6.87 -12.49
N LYS A 430 -4.48 6.23 -13.63
CA LYS A 430 -4.57 4.76 -13.77
C LYS A 430 -3.72 4.04 -12.74
N LEU A 431 -2.52 4.56 -12.44
CA LEU A 431 -1.67 4.00 -11.39
C LEU A 431 -2.34 4.13 -10.02
N ILE A 432 -2.92 5.28 -9.68
CA ILE A 432 -3.66 5.48 -8.42
C ILE A 432 -4.84 4.51 -8.32
N LYS A 433 -5.66 4.40 -9.37
CA LYS A 433 -6.78 3.44 -9.42
C LYS A 433 -6.33 2.00 -9.16
N LYS A 434 -5.21 1.59 -9.76
CA LYS A 434 -4.64 0.25 -9.51
C LYS A 434 -4.23 0.06 -8.04
N GLU A 435 -3.70 1.09 -7.40
CA GLU A 435 -3.39 1.03 -5.96
C GLU A 435 -4.66 0.98 -5.10
N LEU A 436 -5.75 1.64 -5.50
CA LEU A 436 -7.07 1.50 -4.85
C LEU A 436 -7.62 0.08 -4.99
N ASP A 437 -7.55 -0.50 -6.19
CA ASP A 437 -7.89 -1.91 -6.42
C ASP A 437 -7.07 -2.87 -5.56
N ASP A 438 -5.80 -2.56 -5.30
CA ASP A 438 -4.92 -3.31 -4.39
C ASP A 438 -5.36 -3.16 -2.94
N ILE A 439 -5.80 -1.98 -2.51
CA ILE A 439 -6.40 -1.76 -1.18
C ILE A 439 -7.66 -2.62 -1.03
N HIS A 440 -8.61 -2.59 -1.98
CA HIS A 440 -9.82 -3.43 -1.90
C HIS A 440 -9.49 -4.92 -1.83
N ALA A 441 -8.48 -5.37 -2.58
CA ALA A 441 -8.05 -6.76 -2.55
C ALA A 441 -7.40 -7.14 -1.22
N GLN A 442 -6.67 -6.23 -0.56
CA GLN A 442 -6.15 -6.44 0.79
C GLN A 442 -7.28 -6.60 1.81
N TYR A 443 -8.33 -5.77 1.73
CA TYR A 443 -9.54 -5.93 2.57
C TYR A 443 -10.16 -7.31 2.41
N ARG A 444 -10.39 -7.75 1.16
CA ARG A 444 -10.92 -9.09 0.89
C ARG A 444 -10.01 -10.17 1.48
N HIS A 445 -8.71 -10.09 1.20
CA HIS A 445 -7.73 -11.05 1.69
C HIS A 445 -7.72 -11.17 3.23
N TRP A 446 -7.83 -10.06 3.94
CA TRP A 446 -7.82 -10.06 5.40
C TRP A 446 -9.13 -10.53 6.02
N PHE A 447 -10.29 -10.14 5.47
CA PHE A 447 -11.58 -10.30 6.15
C PHE A 447 -12.46 -11.41 5.59
N GLU A 448 -12.26 -11.86 4.35
CA GLU A 448 -13.05 -12.95 3.76
C GLU A 448 -12.83 -14.30 4.45
N PRO A 449 -11.59 -14.80 4.62
CA PRO A 449 -11.38 -16.11 5.27
C PRO A 449 -11.88 -16.15 6.72
N PRO A 450 -11.60 -15.15 7.59
CA PRO A 450 -12.14 -15.15 8.94
C PRO A 450 -13.67 -15.06 8.97
N PHE A 451 -14.28 -14.34 8.03
CA PHE A 451 -15.73 -14.27 7.92
C PHE A 451 -16.34 -15.62 7.58
N ASP A 452 -15.78 -16.32 6.58
CA ASP A 452 -16.21 -17.68 6.21
C ASP A 452 -16.06 -18.65 7.40
N ASP A 453 -14.93 -18.59 8.10
CA ASP A 453 -14.64 -19.43 9.27
C ASP A 453 -15.64 -19.16 10.42
N VAL A 454 -15.90 -17.89 10.75
CA VAL A 454 -16.85 -17.53 11.83
C VAL A 454 -18.29 -17.87 11.44
N LEU A 455 -18.68 -17.61 10.19
CA LEU A 455 -20.02 -17.90 9.68
C LEU A 455 -20.31 -19.40 9.71
N SER A 456 -19.32 -20.26 9.43
CA SER A 456 -19.48 -21.72 9.50
C SER A 456 -19.84 -22.24 10.91
N HIS A 457 -19.59 -21.45 11.96
CA HIS A 457 -19.88 -21.79 13.35
C HIS A 457 -20.99 -20.92 13.97
N CYS A 458 -21.58 -19.98 13.22
CA CYS A 458 -22.60 -19.04 13.70
C CYS A 458 -23.96 -19.34 13.06
N ALA A 459 -24.98 -19.61 13.87
CA ALA A 459 -26.35 -19.72 13.35
C ALA A 459 -26.81 -18.38 12.74
N MET A 460 -27.55 -18.44 11.63
CA MET A 460 -28.04 -17.26 10.88
C MET A 460 -28.85 -16.28 11.74
N GLU A 461 -29.62 -16.79 12.70
CA GLU A 461 -30.39 -16.03 13.69
C GLU A 461 -29.52 -15.19 14.64
N ASN A 462 -28.24 -15.55 14.80
CA ASN A 462 -27.31 -14.90 15.71
C ASN A 462 -26.52 -13.76 15.07
N LEU A 463 -26.57 -13.59 13.75
CA LEU A 463 -25.89 -12.51 13.03
C LEU A 463 -26.28 -11.11 13.57
N PRO A 464 -25.44 -10.08 13.45
CA PRO A 464 -25.82 -8.71 13.78
C PRO A 464 -27.07 -8.24 13.03
N ARG A 465 -27.92 -7.41 13.66
CA ARG A 465 -29.17 -6.89 13.06
C ARG A 465 -28.91 -6.18 11.72
N LYS A 466 -27.80 -5.44 11.59
CA LYS A 466 -27.37 -4.79 10.35
C LYS A 466 -27.16 -5.75 9.17
N LEU A 467 -26.71 -6.99 9.44
CA LEU A 467 -26.59 -8.04 8.43
C LEU A 467 -27.91 -8.81 8.24
N ARG A 468 -28.78 -8.85 9.26
CA ARG A 468 -30.14 -9.45 9.20
C ARG A 468 -31.17 -8.57 8.49
N ASP A 469 -31.16 -7.24 8.63
CA ASP A 469 -32.16 -6.37 7.98
C ASP A 469 -32.00 -6.35 6.45
N LEU A 470 -30.78 -6.60 5.96
CA LEU A 470 -30.46 -6.84 4.55
C LEU A 470 -30.91 -8.23 4.06
N THR A 471 -31.34 -9.14 4.95
CA THR A 471 -31.97 -10.44 4.61
C THR A 471 -33.47 -10.33 4.35
N THR A 472 -33.96 -9.14 3.97
CA THR A 472 -35.34 -8.95 3.48
C THR A 472 -35.70 -9.89 2.33
N LEU A 473 -34.71 -10.54 1.70
CA LEU A 473 -34.83 -11.80 0.96
C LEU A 473 -35.03 -13.01 1.91
N LYS A 474 -36.15 -13.05 2.65
CA LYS A 474 -36.50 -14.13 3.59
C LYS A 474 -36.71 -15.52 2.96
N GLU A 475 -36.53 -15.65 1.65
CA GLU A 475 -36.79 -16.87 0.88
C GLU A 475 -35.54 -17.49 0.22
N ILE A 476 -34.34 -16.94 0.43
CA ILE A 476 -33.13 -17.54 -0.15
C ILE A 476 -32.67 -18.70 0.77
N PRO A 477 -32.67 -19.96 0.29
CA PRO A 477 -32.14 -21.08 1.07
C PRO A 477 -30.66 -20.86 1.40
N ASP A 478 -30.20 -21.42 2.54
CA ASP A 478 -28.79 -21.43 2.93
C ASP A 478 -27.94 -22.08 1.84
N THR A 479 -27.46 -21.25 0.92
CA THR A 479 -26.75 -21.61 -0.29
C THR A 479 -25.40 -20.91 -0.28
N ASP A 480 -24.42 -21.48 -0.97
CA ASP A 480 -23.10 -20.87 -1.13
C ASP A 480 -23.19 -19.46 -1.76
N PHE A 481 -24.20 -19.21 -2.59
CA PHE A 481 -24.51 -17.90 -3.14
C PHE A 481 -24.79 -16.87 -2.03
N PHE A 482 -25.66 -17.23 -1.08
CA PHE A 482 -26.06 -16.34 0.00
C PHE A 482 -24.92 -16.06 0.99
N LYS A 483 -24.10 -17.07 1.31
CA LYS A 483 -22.88 -16.91 2.12
C LYS A 483 -21.87 -15.96 1.45
N ASN A 484 -21.66 -16.11 0.14
CA ASN A 484 -20.80 -15.21 -0.63
C ASN A 484 -21.35 -13.78 -0.72
N TYR A 485 -22.67 -13.61 -0.79
CA TYR A 485 -23.32 -12.30 -0.75
C TYR A 485 -23.11 -11.58 0.58
N LEU A 486 -23.36 -12.26 1.71
CA LEU A 486 -23.13 -11.71 3.06
C LEU A 486 -21.67 -11.30 3.27
N LYS A 487 -20.73 -12.12 2.80
CA LYS A 487 -19.30 -11.84 2.83
C LYS A 487 -18.94 -10.57 2.06
N THR A 488 -19.44 -10.45 0.83
CA THR A 488 -19.22 -9.26 -0.02
C THR A 488 -19.77 -8.01 0.64
N LEU A 489 -20.97 -8.09 1.23
CA LEU A 489 -21.59 -6.99 1.96
C LEU A 489 -20.78 -6.58 3.19
N TYR A 490 -20.30 -7.54 3.99
CA TYR A 490 -19.51 -7.26 5.18
C TYR A 490 -18.21 -6.54 4.84
N VAL A 491 -17.48 -7.02 3.82
CA VAL A 491 -16.25 -6.35 3.36
C VAL A 491 -16.55 -4.96 2.81
N SER A 492 -17.64 -4.80 2.06
CA SER A 492 -18.08 -3.49 1.55
C SER A 492 -18.44 -2.52 2.69
N ASP A 493 -19.09 -2.99 3.76
CA ASP A 493 -19.37 -2.18 4.95
C ASP A 493 -18.07 -1.74 5.64
N LEU A 494 -17.08 -2.62 5.78
CA LEU A 494 -15.77 -2.26 6.34
C LEU A 494 -15.04 -1.20 5.50
N GLN A 495 -15.15 -1.27 4.17
CA GLN A 495 -14.59 -0.27 3.27
C GLN A 495 -15.34 1.07 3.37
N ALA A 496 -16.67 1.03 3.43
CA ALA A 496 -17.51 2.23 3.54
C ALA A 496 -17.30 2.99 4.87
N ARG A 497 -16.81 2.33 5.92
CA ARG A 497 -16.43 2.97 7.18
C ARG A 497 -15.15 3.82 7.08
N ASP A 498 -14.36 3.67 6.01
CA ASP A 498 -13.29 4.60 5.65
C ASP A 498 -13.81 5.62 4.63
N GLY A 499 -14.56 6.63 5.10
CA GLY A 499 -15.21 7.60 4.23
C GLY A 499 -14.23 8.36 3.32
N ASN A 500 -12.97 8.50 3.73
CA ASN A 500 -11.93 9.13 2.91
C ASN A 500 -11.61 8.32 1.64
N LEU A 501 -11.64 6.99 1.72
CA LEU A 501 -11.41 6.10 0.57
C LEU A 501 -12.45 6.34 -0.53
N ARG A 502 -13.74 6.40 -0.14
CA ARG A 502 -14.85 6.66 -1.06
C ARG A 502 -14.78 8.06 -1.70
N VAL A 503 -14.39 9.08 -0.92
CA VAL A 503 -14.20 10.44 -1.45
C VAL A 503 -13.08 10.46 -2.49
N LEU A 504 -11.96 9.77 -2.23
CA LEU A 504 -10.87 9.65 -3.21
C LEU A 504 -11.30 8.95 -4.49
N GLU A 505 -11.99 7.80 -4.40
CA GLU A 505 -12.48 7.06 -5.57
C GLU A 505 -13.36 7.94 -6.46
N THR A 506 -14.37 8.57 -5.85
CA THR A 506 -15.29 9.46 -6.54
C THR A 506 -14.54 10.63 -7.19
N PHE A 507 -13.56 11.19 -6.49
CA PHE A 507 -12.78 12.32 -7.00
C PHE A 507 -11.87 11.93 -8.17
N VAL A 508 -11.21 10.76 -8.09
CA VAL A 508 -10.38 10.21 -9.17
C VAL A 508 -11.21 9.98 -10.43
N GLU A 509 -12.43 9.46 -10.29
CA GLU A 509 -13.37 9.29 -11.40
C GLU A 509 -13.78 10.64 -12.03
N LYS A 510 -14.08 11.67 -11.22
CA LYS A 510 -14.39 13.02 -11.72
C LYS A 510 -13.25 13.59 -12.57
N VAL A 511 -12.01 13.52 -12.08
CA VAL A 511 -10.83 14.04 -12.80
C VAL A 511 -10.57 13.24 -14.08
N GLU A 512 -10.68 11.91 -14.02
CA GLU A 512 -10.50 11.07 -15.20
C GLU A 512 -11.58 11.32 -16.26
N LEU A 513 -12.85 11.48 -15.85
CA LEU A 513 -13.95 11.79 -16.75
C LEU A 513 -13.69 13.12 -17.48
N PHE A 514 -13.26 14.15 -16.76
CA PHE A 514 -12.89 15.44 -17.33
C PHE A 514 -11.78 15.31 -18.39
N LEU A 515 -10.72 14.54 -18.09
CA LEU A 515 -9.61 14.31 -19.01
C LEU A 515 -10.01 13.43 -20.21
N SER A 516 -10.94 12.51 -20.02
CA SER A 516 -11.42 11.60 -21.06
C SER A 516 -12.35 12.30 -22.06
N GLN A 517 -13.09 13.32 -21.63
CA GLN A 517 -13.88 14.17 -22.52
C GLN A 517 -13.02 15.08 -23.42
N ARG A 518 -11.73 15.24 -23.09
CA ARG A 518 -10.77 16.13 -23.78
C ARG A 518 -9.66 15.38 -24.52
N LEU A 519 -9.98 14.20 -25.08
CA LEU A 519 -9.03 13.45 -25.90
C LEU A 519 -8.48 14.26 -27.09
N ALA A 520 -9.26 15.20 -27.64
CA ALA A 520 -8.82 16.09 -28.71
C ALA A 520 -7.72 17.08 -28.27
N GLU A 521 -7.53 17.29 -26.97
CA GLU A 521 -6.48 18.12 -26.37
C GLU A 521 -5.28 17.28 -25.92
N SER A 522 -5.07 16.10 -26.50
CA SER A 522 -3.91 15.25 -26.23
C SER A 522 -2.61 16.03 -26.43
N GLY A 523 -1.65 15.85 -25.51
CA GLY A 523 -0.40 16.60 -25.48
C GLY A 523 -0.48 18.00 -24.83
N ARG A 524 -1.67 18.50 -24.46
CA ARG A 524 -1.81 19.75 -23.69
C ARG A 524 -1.22 19.59 -22.29
N THR A 525 -0.44 20.56 -21.84
CA THR A 525 0.13 20.60 -20.48
C THR A 525 -0.90 21.08 -19.45
N VAL A 526 -0.76 20.62 -18.19
CA VAL A 526 -1.64 21.02 -17.07
C VAL A 526 -1.64 22.53 -16.84
N VAL A 527 -0.47 23.17 -16.93
CA VAL A 527 -0.33 24.62 -16.82
C VAL A 527 0.11 25.18 -18.18
N SER A 528 -0.59 26.20 -18.66
CA SER A 528 -0.19 26.97 -19.84
C SER A 528 0.76 28.09 -19.44
N GLY A 529 2.05 27.95 -19.78
CA GLY A 529 3.07 28.97 -19.57
C GLY A 529 4.35 28.66 -20.37
N PRO A 530 5.31 29.60 -20.48
CA PRO A 530 6.65 29.26 -20.97
C PRO A 530 7.17 28.08 -20.15
N ALA A 531 7.83 27.12 -20.81
CA ALA A 531 8.34 25.91 -20.17
C ALA A 531 8.91 26.27 -18.79
N SER A 532 8.36 25.61 -17.75
CA SER A 532 8.78 25.73 -16.35
C SER A 532 10.27 26.07 -16.29
N ASN A 533 10.62 27.24 -15.75
CA ASN A 533 11.98 27.80 -15.72
C ASN A 533 12.90 27.02 -14.75
N GLN A 534 12.61 25.73 -14.55
CA GLN A 534 13.38 24.84 -13.70
C GLN A 534 14.75 24.59 -14.34
N PRO A 535 15.81 24.59 -13.53
CA PRO A 535 17.12 24.18 -14.01
C PRO A 535 17.05 22.73 -14.50
N LEU A 536 17.61 22.48 -15.68
CA LEU A 536 17.82 21.12 -16.18
C LEU A 536 18.72 20.40 -15.17
N ILE A 537 18.33 19.19 -14.78
CA ILE A 537 19.13 18.37 -13.86
C ILE A 537 19.74 17.26 -14.72
N PRO A 538 20.93 17.43 -15.31
CA PRO A 538 21.48 16.43 -16.22
C PRO A 538 21.84 15.12 -15.51
N PHE A 539 22.30 15.20 -14.25
CA PHE A 539 22.77 14.07 -13.46
C PHE A 539 22.13 14.09 -12.07
N HIS A 540 21.77 12.92 -11.55
CA HIS A 540 21.25 12.74 -10.18
C HIS A 540 21.95 11.57 -9.48
N PHE A 541 22.41 11.78 -8.25
CA PHE A 541 22.97 10.74 -7.39
C PHE A 541 22.03 10.39 -6.23
N PRO A 542 22.02 9.11 -5.79
CA PRO A 542 21.33 8.74 -4.57
C PRO A 542 21.84 9.56 -3.37
N GLY A 543 20.91 10.21 -2.66
CA GLY A 543 21.23 11.06 -1.50
C GLY A 543 21.24 12.56 -1.80
N ASP A 544 21.16 12.96 -3.07
CA ASP A 544 20.78 14.32 -3.46
C ASP A 544 19.28 14.56 -3.13
N GLU A 545 18.76 15.79 -3.25
CA GLU A 545 17.34 16.10 -2.96
C GLU A 545 16.37 15.16 -3.70
N GLU A 546 15.24 14.83 -3.07
CA GLU A 546 14.27 13.86 -3.61
C GLU A 546 13.69 14.35 -4.95
N VAL A 547 14.07 13.71 -6.05
CA VAL A 547 13.61 14.04 -7.41
C VAL A 547 12.48 13.10 -7.83
N SER A 548 11.45 13.67 -8.47
CA SER A 548 10.31 12.89 -9.01
C SER A 548 10.78 11.75 -9.93
N PRO A 549 10.19 10.55 -9.84
CA PRO A 549 10.46 9.45 -10.77
C PRO A 549 10.08 9.77 -12.23
N CYS A 550 9.36 10.87 -12.50
CA CYS A 550 9.18 11.38 -13.86
C CYS A 550 10.50 11.83 -14.50
N LYS A 551 11.48 12.28 -13.68
CA LYS A 551 12.82 12.69 -14.13
C LYS A 551 13.86 11.58 -14.02
N ILE A 552 13.90 10.89 -12.89
CA ILE A 552 14.93 9.86 -12.59
C ILE A 552 14.47 8.43 -12.86
N GLY A 553 13.19 8.23 -13.16
CA GLY A 553 12.63 6.93 -13.46
C GLY A 553 12.28 6.08 -12.24
N GLN A 554 11.42 5.07 -12.44
CA GLN A 554 10.90 4.26 -11.34
C GLN A 554 11.99 3.41 -10.67
N LYS A 555 12.90 2.81 -11.47
CA LYS A 555 13.93 1.91 -10.95
C LYS A 555 14.89 2.63 -10.01
N ALA A 556 15.41 3.79 -10.43
CA ALA A 556 16.31 4.60 -9.61
C ALA A 556 15.63 5.07 -8.31
N SER A 557 14.37 5.52 -8.42
CA SER A 557 13.64 5.99 -7.24
C SER A 557 13.44 4.91 -6.17
N LEU A 558 13.20 3.65 -6.59
CA LEU A 558 13.05 2.53 -5.64
C LEU A 558 14.40 2.08 -5.06
N LEU A 559 15.47 2.11 -5.85
CA LEU A 559 16.81 1.75 -5.40
C LEU A 559 17.34 2.67 -4.29
N HIS A 560 16.85 3.91 -4.20
CA HIS A 560 17.16 4.81 -3.09
C HIS A 560 16.80 4.23 -1.72
N PHE A 561 15.81 3.32 -1.66
CA PHE A 561 15.37 2.69 -0.41
C PHE A 561 16.12 1.41 -0.05
N ALA A 562 16.94 0.88 -0.96
CA ALA A 562 17.68 -0.36 -0.74
C ALA A 562 19.08 -0.11 -0.16
N GLU A 563 19.40 -0.86 0.88
CA GLU A 563 20.76 -0.99 1.38
C GLU A 563 21.59 -1.88 0.45
N ASN A 564 22.92 -1.70 0.46
CA ASN A 564 23.87 -2.44 -0.38
C ASN A 564 23.57 -2.38 -1.90
N THR A 565 23.01 -1.28 -2.38
CA THR A 565 22.92 -1.04 -3.83
C THR A 565 24.32 -0.68 -4.36
N PRO A 566 24.82 -1.33 -5.44
CA PRO A 566 26.05 -0.89 -6.09
C PRO A 566 25.93 0.59 -6.49
N PRO A 567 26.98 1.42 -6.28
CA PRO A 567 26.93 2.84 -6.58
C PRO A 567 26.40 3.09 -8.00
N PHE A 568 25.57 4.12 -8.13
CA PHE A 568 25.01 4.52 -9.43
C PHE A 568 24.74 6.02 -9.47
N PHE A 569 24.58 6.55 -10.68
CA PHE A 569 23.93 7.84 -10.94
C PHE A 569 22.98 7.71 -12.13
N VAL A 570 22.14 8.72 -12.31
CA VAL A 570 21.12 8.76 -13.34
C VAL A 570 21.37 9.94 -14.27
N ILE A 571 21.40 9.69 -15.57
CA ILE A 571 21.19 10.72 -16.59
C ILE A 571 19.67 10.85 -16.76
N THR A 572 19.14 12.02 -16.41
CA THR A 572 17.68 12.21 -16.29
C THR A 572 16.98 12.27 -17.64
N THR A 573 15.64 12.18 -17.62
CA THR A 573 14.80 12.30 -18.82
C THR A 573 14.89 13.66 -19.52
N ASP A 574 15.45 14.68 -18.87
CA ASP A 574 15.71 16.00 -19.44
C ASP A 574 16.66 15.91 -20.65
N GLN A 575 17.59 14.95 -20.63
CA GLN A 575 18.57 14.74 -21.69
C GLN A 575 18.06 13.85 -22.82
N ALA A 576 16.94 13.14 -22.65
CA ALA A 576 16.47 12.12 -23.59
C ALA A 576 16.06 12.65 -24.98
N VAL A 577 15.96 13.97 -25.18
CA VAL A 577 15.75 14.59 -26.51
C VAL A 577 17.01 14.74 -27.33
N LYS A 578 18.18 14.77 -26.69
CA LYS A 578 19.42 15.10 -27.39
C LYS A 578 19.95 13.88 -28.15
N SER A 579 20.53 14.10 -29.32
CA SER A 579 21.34 13.11 -30.02
C SER A 579 22.70 12.94 -29.35
N TYR A 580 23.44 11.90 -29.75
CA TYR A 580 24.83 11.74 -29.34
C TYR A 580 25.68 12.96 -29.70
N GLU A 581 25.55 13.47 -30.93
CA GLU A 581 26.32 14.63 -31.42
C GLU A 581 26.03 15.89 -30.60
N GLU A 582 24.76 16.12 -30.24
CA GLU A 582 24.36 17.26 -29.41
C GLU A 582 24.95 17.16 -28.00
N MET A 583 24.88 15.98 -27.37
CA MET A 583 25.49 15.76 -26.05
C MET A 583 27.03 15.82 -26.09
N ALA A 584 27.64 15.33 -27.17
CA ALA A 584 29.08 15.32 -27.34
C ALA A 584 29.66 16.70 -27.69
N ALA A 585 28.85 17.59 -28.27
CA ALA A 585 29.19 18.99 -28.52
C ALA A 585 29.00 19.88 -27.27
N ASP A 586 28.17 19.46 -26.32
CA ASP A 586 27.91 20.16 -25.06
C ASP A 586 29.07 19.95 -24.05
N GLU A 587 30.01 20.90 -24.03
CA GLU A 587 31.19 20.83 -23.14
C GLU A 587 30.82 20.79 -21.65
N GLU A 588 29.75 21.46 -21.25
CA GLU A 588 29.31 21.48 -19.85
C GLU A 588 28.77 20.10 -19.45
N PHE A 589 27.93 19.51 -20.29
CA PHE A 589 27.46 18.14 -20.10
C PHE A 589 28.61 17.14 -20.04
N ARG A 590 29.59 17.23 -20.95
CA ARG A 590 30.76 16.32 -20.96
C ARG A 590 31.62 16.46 -19.71
N ARG A 591 31.87 17.68 -19.24
CA ARG A 591 32.57 17.90 -17.96
C ARG A 591 31.76 17.34 -16.80
N GLY A 592 30.45 17.53 -16.79
CA GLY A 592 29.54 16.97 -15.80
C GLY A 592 29.55 15.44 -15.79
N LEU A 593 29.53 14.79 -16.96
CA LEU A 593 29.61 13.33 -17.09
C LEU A 593 30.94 12.79 -16.59
N ALA A 594 32.06 13.42 -16.95
CA ALA A 594 33.38 13.04 -16.44
C ALA A 594 33.47 13.17 -14.92
N HIS A 595 32.93 14.26 -14.35
CA HIS A 595 32.86 14.45 -12.91
C HIS A 595 31.95 13.41 -12.22
N ALA A 596 30.80 13.10 -12.82
CA ALA A 596 29.90 12.08 -12.32
C ALA A 596 30.57 10.69 -12.30
N MET A 597 31.33 10.34 -13.34
CA MET A 597 32.12 9.10 -13.38
C MET A 597 33.24 9.08 -12.34
N ASP A 598 33.93 10.20 -12.10
CA ASP A 598 34.94 10.30 -11.03
C ASP A 598 34.30 10.12 -9.64
N ARG A 599 33.19 10.81 -9.36
CA ARG A 599 32.42 10.65 -8.11
C ARG A 599 31.99 9.20 -7.92
N LEU A 600 31.45 8.57 -8.96
CA LEU A 600 31.04 7.17 -8.95
C LEU A 600 32.23 6.23 -8.68
N GLY A 601 33.36 6.48 -9.33
CA GLY A 601 34.59 5.70 -9.15
C GLY A 601 35.15 5.80 -7.73
N ARG A 602 35.12 6.99 -7.11
CA ARG A 602 35.51 7.18 -5.70
C ARG A 602 34.58 6.45 -4.74
N MET A 603 33.27 6.46 -4.99
CA MET A 603 32.29 5.71 -4.18
C MET A 603 32.51 4.20 -4.29
N TRP A 604 32.90 3.72 -5.47
CA TRP A 604 33.14 2.30 -5.71
C TRP A 604 34.54 1.83 -5.30
N GLY A 605 35.52 2.74 -5.30
CA GLY A 605 36.94 2.44 -5.09
C GLY A 605 37.65 1.84 -6.32
N ARG A 606 37.02 1.90 -7.51
CA ARG A 606 37.57 1.46 -8.79
C ARG A 606 37.13 2.43 -9.89
N PHE A 607 37.92 2.62 -10.95
CA PHE A 607 37.69 3.66 -11.95
C PHE A 607 37.47 3.11 -13.37
N LEU A 608 36.71 3.84 -14.19
CA LEU A 608 36.47 3.51 -15.59
C LEU A 608 37.77 3.61 -16.39
N GLY A 609 38.14 2.55 -17.10
CA GLY A 609 39.33 2.52 -17.95
C GLY A 609 40.66 2.40 -17.20
N ASP A 610 40.64 2.23 -15.88
CA ASP A 610 41.84 1.97 -15.08
C ASP A 610 42.29 0.51 -15.27
N VAL A 611 43.53 0.32 -15.73
CA VAL A 611 44.13 -1.00 -16.00
C VAL A 611 44.53 -1.68 -14.69
N ASP A 612 44.98 -0.94 -13.68
CA ASP A 612 45.43 -1.49 -12.41
C ASP A 612 44.26 -1.86 -11.50
N ASN A 613 43.12 -1.19 -11.65
CA ASN A 613 41.93 -1.48 -10.86
C ASN A 613 40.64 -1.26 -11.66
N PRO A 614 40.36 -2.14 -12.64
CA PRO A 614 39.28 -1.93 -13.59
C PRO A 614 37.90 -1.92 -12.92
N ALA A 615 37.11 -0.89 -13.24
CA ALA A 615 35.69 -0.84 -12.99
C ALA A 615 34.91 -1.01 -14.28
N LEU A 616 33.94 -1.92 -14.25
CA LEU A 616 32.95 -2.10 -15.31
C LEU A 616 31.59 -1.59 -14.82
N PHE A 617 30.78 -1.09 -15.75
CA PHE A 617 29.50 -0.47 -15.46
C PHE A 617 28.39 -1.09 -16.30
N SER A 618 27.16 -0.98 -15.81
CA SER A 618 25.95 -1.22 -16.58
C SER A 618 25.27 0.10 -16.89
N VAL A 619 24.66 0.19 -18.07
CA VAL A 619 23.82 1.30 -18.51
C VAL A 619 22.42 0.74 -18.73
N ARG A 620 21.47 1.16 -17.88
CA ARG A 620 20.14 0.56 -17.79
C ARG A 620 19.05 1.61 -17.96
N SER A 621 18.04 1.27 -18.74
CA SER A 621 16.78 2.04 -18.81
C SER A 621 15.95 1.91 -17.53
N GLY A 622 15.06 2.87 -17.29
CA GLY A 622 14.24 2.87 -16.07
C GLY A 622 13.06 3.83 -16.07
N ALA A 623 12.27 3.92 -17.14
CA ALA A 623 11.13 4.85 -17.27
C ALA A 623 10.17 4.91 -16.05
N ARG A 624 9.39 5.99 -15.95
CA ARG A 624 8.40 6.22 -14.87
C ARG A 624 7.38 5.08 -14.75
N ILE A 625 6.93 4.56 -15.90
CA ILE A 625 6.02 3.41 -15.98
C ILE A 625 6.82 2.22 -16.51
N SER A 626 6.83 1.13 -15.75
CA SER A 626 7.64 -0.04 -16.03
C SER A 626 7.21 -0.74 -17.33
N MET A 627 8.19 -1.03 -18.19
CA MET A 627 8.05 -1.82 -19.42
C MET A 627 9.06 -2.98 -19.37
N PRO A 628 8.70 -4.12 -18.73
CA PRO A 628 9.63 -5.22 -18.51
C PRO A 628 10.11 -5.84 -19.82
N GLY A 629 11.41 -6.04 -19.97
CA GLY A 629 12.01 -6.71 -21.14
C GLY A 629 11.92 -5.93 -22.47
N MET A 630 11.41 -4.69 -22.48
CA MET A 630 11.24 -3.92 -23.72
C MET A 630 12.36 -2.91 -23.98
N MET A 631 13.23 -2.70 -22.99
CA MET A 631 14.15 -1.57 -22.97
C MET A 631 15.58 -2.08 -22.86
N ILE A 632 16.49 -1.38 -23.53
CA ILE A 632 17.90 -1.77 -23.61
C ILE A 632 18.57 -1.75 -22.24
N THR A 633 19.45 -2.73 -22.03
CA THR A 633 20.43 -2.79 -20.94
C THR A 633 21.76 -3.23 -21.55
N ILE A 634 22.81 -2.46 -21.30
CA ILE A 634 24.17 -2.78 -21.74
C ILE A 634 25.01 -3.00 -20.49
N THR A 635 25.68 -4.14 -20.39
CA THR A 635 26.50 -4.56 -19.25
C THR A 635 27.97 -4.56 -19.61
N ASN A 636 28.83 -4.58 -18.59
CA ASN A 636 30.29 -4.66 -18.74
C ASN A 636 30.92 -3.50 -19.54
N VAL A 637 30.27 -2.31 -19.55
CA VAL A 637 30.82 -1.11 -20.19
C VAL A 637 32.11 -0.70 -19.48
N GLY A 638 33.19 -0.57 -20.25
CA GLY A 638 34.54 -0.30 -19.73
C GLY A 638 35.57 -1.39 -20.03
N ILE A 639 35.19 -2.47 -20.73
CA ILE A 639 36.09 -3.56 -21.10
C ILE A 639 36.61 -3.42 -22.54
N ASN A 640 37.89 -3.72 -22.73
CA ASN A 640 38.55 -3.92 -24.04
C ASN A 640 39.57 -5.07 -23.91
N ASP A 641 40.37 -5.32 -24.95
CA ASP A 641 41.39 -6.39 -24.95
C ASP A 641 42.31 -6.32 -23.73
N GLN A 642 42.82 -5.13 -23.39
CA GLN A 642 43.75 -4.93 -22.27
C GLN A 642 43.08 -5.19 -20.92
N ILE A 643 41.88 -4.64 -20.71
CA ILE A 643 41.12 -4.83 -19.47
C ILE A 643 40.68 -6.30 -19.32
N ALA A 644 40.31 -6.98 -20.42
CA ALA A 644 39.97 -8.39 -20.42
C ALA A 644 41.18 -9.26 -20.03
N GLU A 645 42.38 -8.96 -20.54
CA GLU A 645 43.60 -9.67 -20.16
C GLU A 645 43.89 -9.49 -18.66
N VAL A 646 43.78 -8.26 -18.13
CA VAL A 646 44.00 -8.02 -16.69
C VAL A 646 42.95 -8.70 -15.81
N LEU A 647 41.68 -8.69 -16.21
CA LEU A 647 40.63 -9.42 -15.50
C LEU A 647 40.87 -10.94 -15.55
N SER A 648 41.47 -11.44 -16.64
CA SER A 648 41.82 -12.85 -16.78
C SER A 648 42.83 -13.28 -15.70
N GLU A 649 43.81 -12.42 -15.41
CA GLU A 649 44.86 -12.65 -14.42
C GLU A 649 44.34 -12.48 -12.97
N LYS A 650 43.51 -11.46 -12.73
CA LYS A 650 43.08 -11.10 -11.37
C LYS A 650 41.91 -11.92 -10.85
N VAL A 651 41.00 -12.31 -11.73
CA VAL A 651 39.71 -12.92 -11.36
C VAL A 651 39.59 -14.31 -11.94
N GLY A 652 39.86 -14.45 -13.24
CA GLY A 652 39.82 -15.72 -13.93
C GLY A 652 39.55 -15.55 -15.41
N GLU A 653 40.24 -16.34 -16.22
CA GLU A 653 40.23 -16.21 -17.68
C GLU A 653 38.85 -16.43 -18.30
N TRP A 654 38.14 -17.48 -17.88
CA TRP A 654 36.80 -17.76 -18.39
C TRP A 654 35.83 -16.60 -18.12
N PHE A 655 35.87 -16.04 -16.91
CA PHE A 655 35.02 -14.92 -16.48
C PHE A 655 35.28 -13.67 -17.31
N ALA A 656 36.56 -13.32 -17.50
CA ALA A 656 36.94 -12.10 -18.21
C ALA A 656 36.46 -12.12 -19.67
N TYR A 657 36.66 -13.23 -20.38
CA TYR A 657 36.22 -13.34 -21.76
C TYR A 657 34.72 -13.57 -21.90
N ASP A 658 34.03 -14.14 -20.90
CA ASP A 658 32.55 -14.16 -20.88
C ASP A 658 31.98 -12.74 -20.75
N CYS A 659 32.57 -11.89 -19.89
CA CYS A 659 32.20 -10.48 -19.80
C CYS A 659 32.52 -9.74 -21.09
N TYR A 660 33.68 -10.01 -21.70
CA TYR A 660 34.10 -9.31 -22.92
C TYR A 660 33.18 -9.63 -24.10
N ARG A 661 32.89 -10.92 -24.36
CA ARG A 661 31.97 -11.29 -25.46
C ARG A 661 30.57 -10.69 -25.27
N ARG A 662 30.08 -10.59 -24.03
CA ARG A 662 28.75 -10.06 -23.73
C ARG A 662 28.68 -8.58 -24.04
N PHE A 663 29.69 -7.83 -23.59
CA PHE A 663 29.80 -6.43 -23.94
C PHE A 663 29.86 -6.23 -25.46
N LEU A 664 30.68 -7.00 -26.18
CA LEU A 664 30.78 -6.90 -27.65
C LEU A 664 29.43 -7.13 -28.35
N GLN A 665 28.67 -8.13 -27.91
CA GLN A 665 27.34 -8.43 -28.41
C GLN A 665 26.37 -7.27 -28.09
N GLU A 666 26.21 -6.93 -26.81
CA GLU A 666 25.24 -5.92 -26.35
C GLU A 666 25.54 -4.53 -26.92
N PHE A 667 26.82 -4.17 -27.05
CA PHE A 667 27.26 -2.92 -27.66
C PHE A 667 26.98 -2.89 -29.17
N GLY A 668 27.30 -3.99 -29.88
CA GLY A 668 27.01 -4.13 -31.31
C GLY A 668 25.52 -4.06 -31.62
N GLU A 669 24.70 -4.79 -30.87
CA GLU A 669 23.24 -4.81 -31.02
C GLU A 669 22.64 -3.43 -30.69
N SER A 670 22.97 -2.88 -29.53
CA SER A 670 22.27 -1.69 -29.01
C SER A 670 22.71 -0.37 -29.63
N VAL A 671 24.01 -0.23 -29.98
CA VAL A 671 24.57 1.05 -30.47
C VAL A 671 24.68 1.06 -31.99
N PHE A 672 24.96 -0.10 -32.61
CA PHE A 672 25.18 -0.21 -34.05
C PHE A 672 24.08 -0.96 -34.80
N GLY A 673 23.04 -1.45 -34.10
CA GLY A 673 21.90 -2.12 -34.73
C GLY A 673 22.25 -3.44 -35.41
N ILE A 674 23.28 -4.14 -34.91
CA ILE A 674 23.63 -5.48 -35.41
C ILE A 674 22.57 -6.48 -34.94
N GLU A 675 22.09 -7.30 -35.85
CA GLU A 675 21.08 -8.33 -35.55
C GLU A 675 21.65 -9.41 -34.61
N ARG A 676 20.84 -9.86 -33.66
CA ARG A 676 21.24 -10.85 -32.63
C ARG A 676 21.67 -12.19 -33.23
N GLU A 677 21.05 -12.57 -34.35
CA GLU A 677 21.30 -13.80 -35.10
C GLU A 677 22.77 -13.95 -35.48
N GLU A 678 23.45 -12.83 -35.74
CA GLU A 678 24.87 -12.79 -36.10
C GLU A 678 25.74 -13.38 -34.98
N PHE A 679 25.49 -12.98 -33.73
CA PHE A 679 26.22 -13.50 -32.57
C PHE A 679 25.73 -14.88 -32.15
N GLN A 680 24.43 -15.16 -32.32
CA GLN A 680 23.82 -16.44 -31.97
C GLN A 680 24.35 -17.57 -32.85
N GLN A 681 24.53 -17.32 -34.15
CA GLN A 681 25.10 -18.30 -35.08
C GLN A 681 26.55 -18.65 -34.69
N ILE A 682 27.36 -17.66 -34.32
CA ILE A 682 28.76 -17.89 -33.91
C ILE A 682 28.84 -18.77 -32.67
N ILE A 683 28.01 -18.54 -31.64
CA ILE A 683 28.05 -19.36 -30.43
C ILE A 683 27.50 -20.78 -30.69
N ASP A 684 26.51 -20.93 -31.57
CA ASP A 684 25.98 -22.24 -31.95
C ASP A 684 27.01 -23.07 -32.72
N ASP A 685 27.69 -22.46 -33.69
CA ASP A 685 28.78 -23.09 -34.44
C ASP A 685 29.94 -23.49 -33.51
N LYS A 686 30.29 -22.64 -32.54
CA LYS A 686 31.32 -22.97 -31.54
C LYS A 686 30.92 -24.10 -30.62
N LYS A 687 29.67 -24.12 -30.13
CA LYS A 687 29.15 -25.23 -29.31
C LYS A 687 29.19 -26.55 -30.08
N ALA A 688 28.77 -26.54 -31.34
CA ALA A 688 28.81 -27.71 -32.22
C ALA A 688 30.26 -28.16 -32.45
N ARG A 689 31.17 -27.23 -32.79
CA ARG A 689 32.58 -27.52 -33.03
C ARG A 689 33.32 -28.07 -31.80
N PHE A 690 32.99 -27.58 -30.61
CA PHE A 690 33.59 -28.04 -29.36
C PHE A 690 32.84 -29.23 -28.73
N ASN A 691 31.75 -29.69 -29.36
CA ASN A 691 30.88 -30.77 -28.85
C ASN A 691 30.38 -30.52 -27.41
N VAL A 692 30.01 -29.27 -27.11
CA VAL A 692 29.47 -28.88 -25.80
C VAL A 692 28.01 -28.48 -25.93
N LEU A 693 27.17 -28.99 -25.02
CA LEU A 693 25.74 -28.72 -25.03
C LEU A 693 25.39 -27.32 -24.48
N ARG A 694 26.26 -26.74 -23.62
CA ARG A 694 26.03 -25.47 -22.93
C ARG A 694 27.31 -24.64 -22.89
N LYS A 695 27.17 -23.31 -22.89
CA LYS A 695 28.30 -22.37 -22.75
C LYS A 695 29.10 -22.58 -21.47
N ALA A 696 28.43 -22.97 -20.38
CA ALA A 696 29.06 -23.22 -19.08
C ALA A 696 30.05 -24.40 -19.09
N LEU A 697 30.00 -25.24 -20.13
CA LEU A 697 30.93 -26.36 -20.33
C LEU A 697 32.14 -25.98 -21.21
N MET A 698 32.20 -24.75 -21.72
CA MET A 698 33.37 -24.28 -22.49
C MET A 698 34.56 -24.03 -21.56
N SER A 699 35.76 -24.39 -22.00
CA SER A 699 37.00 -24.01 -21.32
C SER A 699 37.27 -22.51 -21.44
N ALA A 700 38.19 -21.98 -20.62
CA ALA A 700 38.59 -20.57 -20.68
C ALA A 700 39.15 -20.19 -22.06
N GLU A 701 40.02 -21.03 -22.63
CA GLU A 701 40.58 -20.85 -23.98
C GLU A 701 39.49 -20.84 -25.06
N GLN A 702 38.48 -21.71 -24.93
CA GLN A 702 37.32 -21.73 -25.84
C GLN A 702 36.49 -20.46 -25.73
N MET A 703 36.28 -19.95 -24.52
CA MET A 703 35.57 -18.69 -24.28
C MET A 703 36.34 -17.49 -24.84
N LYS A 704 37.67 -17.45 -24.64
CA LYS A 704 38.58 -16.47 -25.25
C LYS A 704 38.45 -16.48 -26.78
N SER A 705 38.49 -17.66 -27.39
CA SER A 705 38.30 -17.82 -28.82
C SER A 705 36.93 -17.31 -29.31
N LEU A 706 35.85 -17.58 -28.56
CA LEU A 706 34.51 -17.08 -28.87
C LEU A 706 34.45 -15.54 -28.82
N ALA A 707 35.04 -14.91 -27.80
CA ALA A 707 35.08 -13.46 -27.66
C ALA A 707 35.79 -12.78 -28.85
N PHE A 708 36.91 -13.34 -29.31
CA PHE A 708 37.62 -12.81 -30.49
C PHE A 708 36.86 -13.01 -31.80
N ASP A 709 36.08 -14.08 -31.94
CA ASP A 709 35.23 -14.26 -33.12
C ASP A 709 34.05 -13.27 -33.11
N TYR A 710 33.52 -12.93 -31.93
CA TYR A 710 32.55 -11.83 -31.77
C TYR A 710 33.16 -10.48 -32.15
N LYS A 711 34.38 -10.19 -31.67
CA LYS A 711 35.12 -8.96 -32.04
C LYS A 711 35.35 -8.88 -33.54
N ARG A 712 35.70 -10.00 -34.19
CA ARG A 712 35.89 -10.05 -35.64
C ARG A 712 34.59 -9.77 -36.39
N ARG A 713 33.48 -10.39 -35.99
CA ARG A 713 32.18 -10.13 -36.60
C ARG A 713 31.75 -8.66 -36.41
N LEU A 714 32.00 -8.11 -35.22
CA LEU A 714 31.76 -6.70 -34.93
C LEU A 714 32.63 -5.79 -35.81
N ALA A 715 33.91 -6.13 -36.04
CA ALA A 715 34.78 -5.37 -36.94
C ALA A 715 34.32 -5.41 -38.40
N GLU A 716 33.75 -6.52 -38.87
CA GLU A 716 33.20 -6.67 -40.22
C GLU A 716 31.94 -5.82 -40.44
N LEU A 717 31.03 -5.81 -39.46
CA LEU A 717 29.73 -5.14 -39.58
C LEU A 717 29.77 -3.68 -39.12
N ALA A 718 30.59 -3.36 -38.11
CA ALA A 718 30.72 -2.03 -37.51
C ALA A 718 32.19 -1.71 -37.16
N PRO A 719 33.06 -1.42 -38.15
CA PRO A 719 34.49 -1.13 -37.91
C PRO A 719 34.74 -0.02 -36.87
N ARG A 720 33.86 1.00 -36.86
CA ARG A 720 33.93 2.12 -35.90
C ARG A 720 33.79 1.67 -34.45
N ALA A 721 33.00 0.63 -34.18
CA ALA A 721 32.80 0.09 -32.84
C ALA A 721 34.12 -0.45 -32.26
N VAL A 722 34.87 -1.20 -33.08
CA VAL A 722 36.17 -1.77 -32.70
C VAL A 722 37.23 -0.68 -32.60
N GLU A 723 37.23 0.29 -33.52
CA GLU A 723 38.14 1.45 -33.44
C GLU A 723 37.99 2.22 -32.12
N MET A 724 36.77 2.42 -31.63
CA MET A 724 36.53 3.08 -30.34
C MET A 724 37.09 2.27 -29.16
N LEU A 725 36.97 0.94 -29.21
CA LEU A 725 37.47 0.03 -28.17
C LEU A 725 39.00 0.00 -28.14
N ASP A 726 39.62 -0.08 -29.31
CA ASP A 726 41.07 -0.13 -29.45
C ASP A 726 41.73 1.19 -29.04
N ARG A 727 41.04 2.33 -29.24
CA ARG A 727 41.48 3.65 -28.75
C ARG A 727 41.29 3.87 -27.24
N GLY A 728 40.55 2.99 -26.54
CA GLY A 728 40.31 3.09 -25.10
C GLY A 728 39.48 4.31 -24.68
N ASN A 729 38.64 4.86 -25.57
CA ASN A 729 37.84 6.06 -25.28
C ASN A 729 36.55 5.72 -24.51
N PHE A 730 36.70 5.23 -23.29
CA PHE A 730 35.60 4.65 -22.50
C PHE A 730 34.49 5.65 -22.14
N LEU A 731 34.82 6.94 -21.99
CA LEU A 731 33.80 7.96 -21.70
C LEU A 731 32.87 8.17 -22.90
N ASP A 732 33.41 8.19 -24.12
CA ASP A 732 32.59 8.31 -25.33
C ASP A 732 31.80 7.01 -25.59
N ILE A 733 32.38 5.83 -25.33
CA ILE A 733 31.65 4.55 -25.37
C ILE A 733 30.46 4.58 -24.41
N LEU A 734 30.68 5.03 -23.16
CA LEU A 734 29.62 5.16 -22.16
C LEU A 734 28.52 6.12 -22.64
N LEU A 735 28.89 7.25 -23.25
CA LEU A 735 27.94 8.21 -23.79
C LEU A 735 27.10 7.58 -24.93
N HIS A 736 27.72 6.84 -25.85
CA HIS A 736 26.99 6.09 -26.87
C HIS A 736 26.00 5.09 -26.27
N CYS A 737 26.43 4.31 -25.25
CA CYS A 737 25.56 3.39 -24.53
C CYS A 737 24.40 4.12 -23.83
N ALA A 738 24.65 5.27 -23.21
CA ALA A 738 23.63 6.08 -22.56
C ALA A 738 22.59 6.60 -23.56
N VAL A 739 23.02 7.12 -24.71
CA VAL A 739 22.12 7.60 -25.77
C VAL A 739 21.26 6.47 -26.32
N ALA A 740 21.84 5.30 -26.61
CA ALA A 740 21.10 4.12 -27.03
C ALA A 740 20.00 3.72 -26.02
N VAL A 741 20.32 3.78 -24.71
CA VAL A 741 19.36 3.53 -23.65
C VAL A 741 18.26 4.59 -23.59
N LEU A 742 18.59 5.88 -23.73
CA LEU A 742 17.61 6.97 -23.73
C LEU A 742 16.63 6.85 -24.90
N HIS A 743 17.12 6.48 -26.09
CA HIS A 743 16.31 6.32 -27.30
C HIS A 743 15.59 4.97 -27.39
N SER A 744 15.97 3.97 -26.60
CA SER A 744 15.28 2.66 -26.57
C SER A 744 13.79 2.75 -26.22
N TYR A 745 13.35 3.85 -25.60
CA TYR A 745 11.93 4.11 -25.36
C TYR A 745 11.13 4.20 -26.66
N GLU A 746 11.72 4.69 -27.74
CA GLU A 746 11.07 4.86 -29.04
C GLU A 746 11.12 3.58 -29.91
N GLY A 747 11.76 2.51 -29.41
CA GLY A 747 11.84 1.23 -30.09
C GLY A 747 10.48 0.60 -30.42
N ASN A 748 10.43 -0.25 -31.44
CA ASN A 748 9.19 -0.85 -31.96
C ASN A 748 8.46 -1.69 -30.89
N ALA A 749 9.17 -2.61 -30.22
CA ALA A 749 8.62 -3.43 -29.15
C ALA A 749 8.08 -2.58 -27.99
N ALA A 750 8.82 -1.56 -27.56
CA ALA A 750 8.38 -0.62 -26.52
C ALA A 750 7.13 0.17 -26.94
N THR A 751 7.06 0.62 -28.20
CA THR A 751 5.90 1.32 -28.76
C THR A 751 4.67 0.43 -28.79
N LYS A 752 4.78 -0.80 -29.28
CA LYS A 752 3.68 -1.78 -29.27
C LYS A 752 3.23 -2.10 -27.85
N TYR A 753 4.16 -2.25 -26.92
CA TYR A 753 3.84 -2.45 -25.50
C TYR A 753 3.03 -1.29 -24.93
N ARG A 754 3.44 -0.03 -25.18
CA ARG A 754 2.69 1.15 -24.72
C ARG A 754 1.30 1.21 -25.31
N GLN A 755 1.14 0.92 -26.59
CA GLN A 755 -0.17 0.85 -27.25
C GLN A 755 -1.06 -0.21 -26.59
N ALA A 756 -0.53 -1.42 -26.36
CA ALA A 756 -1.25 -2.51 -25.72
C ALA A 756 -1.61 -2.22 -24.25
N ALA A 757 -0.73 -1.51 -23.53
CA ALA A 757 -0.94 -1.12 -22.14
C ALA A 757 -1.70 0.21 -21.98
N GLY A 758 -2.00 0.90 -23.07
CA GLY A 758 -2.63 2.23 -23.08
C GLY A 758 -1.80 3.31 -22.38
N ILE A 759 -0.47 3.28 -22.51
CA ILE A 759 0.48 4.24 -21.94
C ILE A 759 0.79 5.35 -22.97
N ASP A 760 0.88 6.60 -22.53
CA ASP A 760 1.23 7.73 -23.39
C ASP A 760 2.61 7.58 -24.05
N GLY A 761 2.72 8.01 -25.30
CA GLY A 761 3.96 7.93 -26.07
C GLY A 761 5.01 8.96 -25.66
N ASN A 762 4.60 10.06 -25.02
CA ASN A 762 5.48 11.21 -24.74
C ASN A 762 6.22 11.11 -23.40
N TRP A 763 6.05 10.00 -22.67
CA TRP A 763 6.96 9.60 -21.62
C TRP A 763 8.38 9.42 -22.17
N ARG A 764 9.37 9.48 -21.30
CA ARG A 764 10.78 9.28 -21.63
C ARG A 764 11.41 8.31 -20.65
N THR A 765 12.58 7.79 -21.00
CA THR A 765 13.39 7.00 -20.07
C THR A 765 14.64 7.79 -19.67
N PRO A 766 15.09 7.67 -18.41
CA PRO A 766 16.45 8.02 -18.03
C PRO A 766 17.41 6.86 -18.34
N ALA A 767 18.71 7.14 -18.23
CA ALA A 767 19.77 6.13 -18.24
C ALA A 767 20.44 6.04 -16.87
N ILE A 768 20.46 4.85 -16.28
CA ILE A 768 21.05 4.56 -14.98
C ILE A 768 22.43 3.94 -15.21
N ILE A 769 23.49 4.61 -14.75
CA ILE A 769 24.87 4.14 -14.83
C ILE A 769 25.22 3.56 -13.47
N GLN A 770 25.41 2.24 -13.41
CA GLN A 770 25.58 1.51 -12.16
C GLN A 770 26.82 0.63 -12.19
N ALA A 771 27.60 0.61 -11.11
CA ALA A 771 28.77 -0.26 -10.98
C ALA A 771 28.38 -1.75 -11.08
N MET A 772 29.19 -2.54 -11.81
CA MET A 772 28.97 -3.97 -11.97
C MET A 772 29.34 -4.74 -10.70
N VAL A 773 28.52 -5.75 -10.39
CA VAL A 773 28.79 -6.81 -9.41
C VAL A 773 28.49 -8.16 -10.07
N TYR A 774 29.20 -9.20 -9.65
CA TYR A 774 29.27 -10.45 -10.41
C TYR A 774 28.85 -11.66 -9.61
N GLY A 775 27.77 -12.30 -10.06
CA GLY A 775 27.30 -13.59 -9.54
C GLY A 775 28.11 -14.79 -10.06
N ASN A 776 28.93 -14.58 -11.10
CA ASN A 776 29.75 -15.61 -11.76
C ASN A 776 31.25 -15.50 -11.44
N MET A 777 31.62 -14.77 -10.38
CA MET A 777 33.03 -14.55 -10.01
C MET A 777 33.66 -15.79 -9.36
N GLU A 778 32.93 -16.42 -8.43
CA GLU A 778 33.36 -17.64 -7.72
C GLU A 778 32.17 -18.59 -7.57
N LEU A 779 32.35 -19.86 -7.96
CA LEU A 779 31.24 -20.83 -8.03
C LEU A 779 30.54 -21.03 -6.67
N HIS A 780 31.28 -21.12 -5.56
CA HIS A 780 30.67 -21.49 -4.27
C HIS A 780 30.22 -20.30 -3.41
N SER A 781 30.72 -19.10 -3.69
CA SER A 781 30.48 -17.91 -2.87
C SER A 781 29.72 -16.81 -3.62
N SER A 782 29.42 -17.00 -4.91
CA SER A 782 28.74 -16.02 -5.76
C SER A 782 27.53 -16.60 -6.47
N GLY A 783 26.57 -15.74 -6.78
CA GLY A 783 25.38 -16.09 -7.54
C GLY A 783 24.44 -14.91 -7.70
N THR A 784 23.27 -15.15 -8.27
CA THR A 784 22.25 -14.12 -8.49
C THR A 784 20.88 -14.71 -8.34
N GLY A 785 19.90 -13.88 -8.04
CA GLY A 785 18.54 -14.36 -7.86
C GLY A 785 17.50 -13.26 -7.89
N VAL A 786 16.26 -13.73 -7.83
CA VAL A 786 15.07 -12.89 -7.73
C VAL A 786 14.26 -13.39 -6.56
N VAL A 787 13.91 -12.49 -5.64
CA VAL A 787 13.10 -12.80 -4.46
C VAL A 787 11.90 -11.86 -4.38
N SER A 788 10.72 -12.42 -4.19
CA SER A 788 9.49 -11.70 -3.88
C SER A 788 9.15 -11.88 -2.41
N TYR A 789 8.74 -10.79 -1.76
CA TYR A 789 8.24 -10.79 -0.40
C TYR A 789 7.09 -9.82 -0.22
N ASN A 790 5.98 -10.35 0.28
CA ASN A 790 4.81 -9.58 0.63
C ASN A 790 4.78 -9.34 2.15
N PRO A 791 4.88 -8.09 2.63
CA PRO A 791 4.90 -7.81 4.07
C PRO A 791 3.54 -7.99 4.76
N PHE A 792 2.44 -7.99 3.99
CA PHE A 792 1.07 -8.13 4.50
C PHE A 792 0.61 -9.60 4.56
N THR A 793 1.17 -10.44 3.69
CA THR A 793 0.88 -11.88 3.70
C THR A 793 2.07 -12.70 4.17
N MET A 794 3.24 -12.12 4.43
CA MET A 794 4.49 -12.83 4.72
C MET A 794 4.87 -13.91 3.68
N ASP A 795 4.30 -13.85 2.50
CA ASP A 795 4.60 -14.79 1.42
C ASP A 795 5.99 -14.46 0.87
N LEU A 796 6.91 -15.41 0.99
CA LEU A 796 8.29 -15.30 0.56
C LEU A 796 8.56 -16.37 -0.51
N ARG A 797 9.00 -15.94 -1.68
CA ARG A 797 9.29 -16.83 -2.82
C ARG A 797 10.49 -16.31 -3.56
N GLY A 798 11.26 -17.19 -4.19
CA GLY A 798 12.37 -16.73 -5.01
C GLY A 798 13.19 -17.86 -5.58
N GLU A 799 14.00 -17.49 -6.55
CA GLU A 799 14.92 -18.35 -7.29
C GLU A 799 16.35 -17.78 -7.16
N PHE A 800 17.33 -18.69 -7.08
CA PHE A 800 18.76 -18.39 -6.97
C PHE A 800 19.53 -19.30 -7.93
N ALA A 801 20.46 -18.72 -8.69
CA ALA A 801 21.42 -19.45 -9.52
C ALA A 801 22.84 -19.14 -9.04
N GLN A 802 23.61 -20.21 -8.85
CA GLN A 802 24.96 -20.15 -8.32
C GLN A 802 25.98 -20.08 -9.46
N GLY A 803 26.93 -19.15 -9.38
CA GLY A 803 27.96 -18.99 -10.42
C GLY A 803 27.47 -18.37 -11.75
N ASP A 804 26.30 -17.74 -11.77
CA ASP A 804 25.68 -17.17 -12.98
C ASP A 804 25.44 -15.65 -12.87
N GLN A 805 25.24 -14.97 -14.02
CA GLN A 805 24.84 -13.55 -14.07
C GLN A 805 23.33 -13.39 -14.13
N GLY A 806 22.82 -12.23 -13.67
CA GLY A 806 21.38 -11.97 -13.56
C GLY A 806 20.61 -12.19 -14.86
N THR A 807 21.21 -11.87 -16.01
CA THR A 807 20.63 -12.11 -17.34
C THR A 807 20.28 -13.58 -17.57
N ASP A 808 21.10 -14.51 -17.06
CA ASP A 808 20.90 -15.94 -17.28
C ASP A 808 19.69 -16.48 -16.49
N VAL A 809 19.41 -15.90 -15.33
CA VAL A 809 18.21 -16.21 -14.51
C VAL A 809 16.95 -15.60 -15.11
N VAL A 810 17.02 -14.33 -15.53
CA VAL A 810 15.88 -13.60 -16.13
C VAL A 810 15.54 -14.11 -17.53
N ASP A 811 16.51 -14.67 -18.27
CA ASP A 811 16.24 -15.37 -19.54
C ASP A 811 15.78 -16.83 -19.31
N GLY A 812 15.83 -17.35 -18.08
CA GLY A 812 15.45 -18.72 -17.77
C GLY A 812 16.35 -19.80 -18.40
N LYS A 813 17.62 -19.46 -18.66
CA LYS A 813 18.62 -20.33 -19.33
C LYS A 813 19.34 -21.28 -18.38
N VAL A 814 19.29 -21.01 -17.09
CA VAL A 814 20.01 -21.76 -16.04
C VAL A 814 19.04 -22.50 -15.10
N VAL A 815 19.58 -23.48 -14.38
CA VAL A 815 18.83 -24.21 -13.35
C VAL A 815 18.89 -23.39 -12.08
N THR A 816 17.73 -23.08 -11.51
CA THR A 816 17.62 -22.30 -10.27
C THR A 816 17.26 -23.21 -9.11
N MET A 817 17.69 -22.82 -7.91
CA MET A 817 17.23 -23.38 -6.64
C MET A 817 16.36 -22.35 -5.90
N PRO A 818 15.50 -22.78 -4.95
CA PRO A 818 14.74 -21.86 -4.13
C PRO A 818 15.65 -20.99 -3.25
N VAL A 819 15.19 -19.79 -2.92
CA VAL A 819 15.88 -18.95 -1.93
C VAL A 819 15.74 -19.48 -0.49
N TYR A 820 14.58 -20.08 -0.19
CA TYR A 820 14.24 -20.58 1.13
C TYR A 820 13.32 -21.79 1.01
N ASP A 821 13.55 -22.81 1.83
CA ASP A 821 12.67 -23.96 1.99
C ASP A 821 12.40 -24.21 3.49
N PRO A 822 11.18 -23.91 3.99
CA PRO A 822 10.86 -24.10 5.40
C PRO A 822 10.88 -25.57 5.83
N TRP A 823 10.69 -26.50 4.90
CA TRP A 823 10.61 -27.94 5.19
C TRP A 823 11.97 -28.65 5.10
N LYS A 824 13.02 -27.93 4.67
CA LYS A 824 14.38 -28.46 4.47
C LYS A 824 14.42 -29.73 3.61
N THR A 825 13.54 -29.81 2.62
CA THR A 825 13.40 -30.95 1.70
C THR A 825 14.36 -30.89 0.51
N ARG A 826 14.84 -29.69 0.17
CA ARG A 826 15.75 -29.44 -0.95
C ARG A 826 16.79 -28.38 -0.59
N GLU A 827 17.91 -28.39 -1.29
CA GLU A 827 18.92 -27.33 -1.17
C GLU A 827 18.34 -25.98 -1.60
N CYS A 828 18.75 -24.92 -0.89
CA CYS A 828 18.31 -23.55 -1.13
C CYS A 828 19.42 -22.55 -0.78
N LEU A 829 19.25 -21.28 -1.14
CA LEU A 829 20.19 -20.22 -0.76
C LEU A 829 20.41 -20.18 0.76
N ALA A 830 19.34 -20.28 1.55
CA ALA A 830 19.41 -20.24 3.01
C ALA A 830 20.24 -21.36 3.64
N SER A 831 20.36 -22.52 2.98
CA SER A 831 21.23 -23.62 3.45
C SER A 831 22.66 -23.52 2.93
N GLN A 832 22.86 -23.03 1.70
CA GLN A 832 24.17 -22.94 1.06
C GLN A 832 24.98 -21.72 1.53
N LEU A 833 24.34 -20.56 1.68
CA LEU A 833 24.97 -19.30 2.10
C LEU A 833 24.14 -18.63 3.21
N PRO A 834 24.17 -19.15 4.45
CA PRO A 834 23.28 -18.71 5.53
C PRO A 834 23.49 -17.24 5.93
N GLU A 835 24.74 -16.74 5.91
CA GLU A 835 25.04 -15.35 6.23
C GLU A 835 24.52 -14.38 5.15
N ALA A 836 24.69 -14.73 3.87
CA ALA A 836 24.14 -13.96 2.76
C ALA A 836 22.59 -13.96 2.79
N TRP A 837 21.98 -15.10 3.14
CA TRP A 837 20.54 -15.17 3.33
C TRP A 837 20.05 -14.28 4.48
N LYS A 838 20.76 -14.26 5.60
CA LYS A 838 20.44 -13.40 6.75
C LYS A 838 20.54 -11.91 6.38
N GLU A 839 21.55 -11.53 5.62
CA GLU A 839 21.70 -10.16 5.10
C GLU A 839 20.56 -9.82 4.12
N LEU A 840 20.31 -10.68 3.12
CA LEU A 840 19.27 -10.48 2.11
C LEU A 840 17.87 -10.36 2.73
N SER A 841 17.50 -11.28 3.62
CA SER A 841 16.18 -11.26 4.28
C SER A 841 15.99 -10.00 5.13
N SER A 842 17.03 -9.55 5.85
CA SER A 842 16.98 -8.30 6.60
C SER A 842 16.77 -7.07 5.70
N ILE A 843 17.46 -6.99 4.56
CA ILE A 843 17.29 -5.90 3.60
C ILE A 843 15.90 -5.94 2.97
N LEU A 844 15.44 -7.12 2.56
CA LEU A 844 14.14 -7.36 1.94
C LEU A 844 13.00 -6.91 2.87
N PHE A 845 13.02 -7.33 4.13
CA PHE A 845 11.98 -6.98 5.10
C PHE A 845 11.93 -5.48 5.38
N ARG A 846 13.09 -4.84 5.60
CA ARG A 846 13.15 -3.39 5.85
C ARG A 846 12.71 -2.58 4.64
N THR A 847 13.07 -3.03 3.44
CA THR A 847 12.69 -2.38 2.17
C THR A 847 11.17 -2.47 1.93
N ALA A 848 10.59 -3.67 2.08
CA ALA A 848 9.16 -3.89 1.90
C ALA A 848 8.30 -3.10 2.91
N GLU A 849 8.75 -3.00 4.15
CA GLU A 849 8.10 -2.20 5.20
C GLU A 849 8.16 -0.69 4.89
N LYS A 850 9.33 -0.16 4.49
CA LYS A 850 9.48 1.26 4.10
C LYS A 850 8.60 1.61 2.87
N LEU A 851 8.56 0.73 1.88
CA LEU A 851 7.80 0.94 0.66
C LEU A 851 6.30 0.65 0.82
N HIS A 852 5.90 -0.05 1.89
CA HIS A 852 4.55 -0.58 2.10
C HIS A 852 4.01 -1.31 0.86
N LEU A 853 4.77 -2.30 0.41
CA LEU A 853 4.54 -2.92 -0.88
C LEU A 853 4.96 -4.37 -0.88
N ASP A 854 4.28 -5.19 -1.65
CA ASP A 854 4.83 -6.47 -2.10
C ASP A 854 6.01 -6.21 -3.03
N THR A 855 7.21 -6.56 -2.58
CA THR A 855 8.46 -6.25 -3.27
C THR A 855 9.02 -7.46 -3.96
N ARG A 856 9.38 -7.30 -5.24
CA ARG A 856 10.26 -8.18 -6.00
C ARG A 856 11.63 -7.53 -6.13
N VAL A 857 12.66 -8.24 -5.70
CA VAL A 857 14.04 -7.77 -5.62
C VAL A 857 14.94 -8.64 -6.48
N GLU A 858 15.68 -8.01 -7.39
CA GLU A 858 16.80 -8.64 -8.11
C GLU A 858 18.08 -8.36 -7.32
N TYR A 859 18.85 -9.41 -7.04
CA TYR A 859 20.07 -9.32 -6.23
C TYR A 859 21.20 -10.17 -6.79
N THR A 860 22.42 -9.82 -6.40
CA THR A 860 23.64 -10.55 -6.70
C THR A 860 24.43 -10.73 -5.44
N ILE A 861 24.97 -11.92 -5.25
CA ILE A 861 25.94 -12.24 -4.20
C ILE A 861 27.29 -12.30 -4.89
N GLU A 862 28.22 -11.43 -4.49
CA GLU A 862 29.60 -11.45 -4.94
C GLU A 862 30.47 -11.77 -3.72
N LYS A 863 31.16 -12.92 -3.73
CA LYS A 863 32.03 -13.38 -2.64
C LYS A 863 31.38 -13.32 -1.26
N GLY A 864 30.13 -13.79 -1.16
CA GLY A 864 29.35 -13.84 0.06
C GLY A 864 28.64 -12.53 0.46
N LYS A 865 28.90 -11.41 -0.23
CA LYS A 865 28.26 -10.11 0.06
C LYS A 865 27.03 -9.89 -0.83
N VAL A 866 25.91 -9.49 -0.24
CA VAL A 866 24.66 -9.23 -0.97
C VAL A 866 24.63 -7.82 -1.54
N PHE A 867 24.27 -7.71 -2.82
CA PHE A 867 24.02 -6.46 -3.51
C PHE A 867 22.62 -6.43 -4.11
N ILE A 868 21.89 -5.32 -3.91
CA ILE A 868 20.55 -5.12 -4.47
C ILE A 868 20.67 -4.39 -5.81
N LEU A 869 20.19 -5.03 -6.88
CA LEU A 869 20.29 -4.48 -8.24
C LEU A 869 19.02 -3.77 -8.69
N GLN A 870 17.88 -4.17 -8.15
CA GLN A 870 16.60 -3.61 -8.53
C GLN A 870 15.50 -3.98 -7.53
N ILE A 871 14.55 -3.07 -7.34
CA ILE A 871 13.29 -3.33 -6.62
C ILE A 871 12.12 -3.00 -7.56
N ARG A 872 11.05 -3.81 -7.50
CA ARG A 872 9.77 -3.60 -8.20
C ARG A 872 8.59 -4.05 -7.34
N LYS A 873 7.37 -3.63 -7.69
CA LYS A 873 6.13 -4.26 -7.19
C LYS A 873 5.95 -5.66 -7.75
N ASP A 874 5.70 -6.66 -6.91
CA ASP A 874 5.20 -7.94 -7.41
C ASP A 874 3.72 -7.79 -7.81
N ARG A 875 3.38 -8.33 -8.99
CA ARG A 875 2.04 -8.21 -9.59
C ARG A 875 1.25 -9.52 -9.50
N GLU A 876 1.73 -10.51 -8.74
CA GLU A 876 1.10 -11.82 -8.63
C GLU A 876 -0.04 -11.83 -7.61
N ARG A 877 -1.29 -11.75 -8.08
CA ARG A 877 -2.48 -12.03 -7.25
C ARG A 877 -2.87 -13.51 -7.39
N LYS A 878 -2.74 -14.29 -6.32
CA LYS A 878 -3.28 -15.66 -6.26
C LYS A 878 -4.64 -15.65 -5.56
N GLU A 879 -5.70 -15.56 -6.33
CA GLU A 879 -6.96 -16.20 -5.95
C GLU A 879 -6.77 -17.72 -6.07
N ARG A 880 -7.29 -18.51 -5.12
CA ARG A 880 -7.11 -19.96 -5.10
C ARG A 880 -8.09 -20.59 -6.10
N ILE A 881 -7.62 -20.91 -7.31
CA ILE A 881 -8.40 -21.62 -8.32
C ILE A 881 -8.05 -23.12 -8.29
N PRO A 882 -9.05 -24.02 -8.31
CA PRO A 882 -8.85 -25.48 -8.36
C PRO A 882 -8.00 -25.95 -9.56
N SER A 883 -7.35 -27.11 -9.42
CA SER A 883 -6.57 -27.74 -10.50
C SER A 883 -7.45 -28.06 -11.72
N LEU A 884 -6.85 -28.09 -12.92
CA LEU A 884 -7.51 -28.57 -14.13
C LEU A 884 -8.04 -30.01 -14.00
N LYS A 885 -7.41 -30.83 -13.14
CA LYS A 885 -7.87 -32.19 -12.85
C LYS A 885 -9.22 -32.21 -12.14
N GLU A 886 -9.45 -31.26 -11.23
CA GLU A 886 -10.71 -31.11 -10.50
C GLU A 886 -11.85 -30.70 -11.45
N PHE A 887 -11.53 -30.03 -12.56
CA PHE A 887 -12.45 -29.74 -13.67
C PHE A 887 -12.57 -30.89 -14.69
N GLY A 888 -11.95 -32.05 -14.44
CA GLY A 888 -12.02 -33.22 -15.32
C GLY A 888 -11.15 -33.16 -16.57
N TYR A 889 -10.18 -32.25 -16.66
CA TYR A 889 -9.27 -32.20 -17.80
C TYR A 889 -8.11 -33.19 -17.67
N HIS A 890 -7.71 -33.80 -18.79
CA HIS A 890 -6.50 -34.63 -18.86
C HIS A 890 -5.26 -33.76 -19.03
N VAL A 891 -4.54 -33.53 -17.93
CA VAL A 891 -3.26 -32.81 -17.92
C VAL A 891 -2.20 -33.63 -18.68
N ILE A 892 -1.63 -33.06 -19.73
CA ILE A 892 -0.58 -33.67 -20.57
C ILE A 892 0.82 -33.17 -20.23
N ALA A 893 0.93 -32.00 -19.61
CA ALA A 893 2.19 -31.44 -19.16
C ALA A 893 1.97 -30.48 -17.97
N GLN A 894 3.02 -30.26 -17.20
CA GLN A 894 3.00 -29.32 -16.09
C GLN A 894 4.32 -28.55 -16.04
N GLY A 895 4.21 -27.23 -16.16
CA GLY A 895 5.32 -26.31 -15.93
C GLY A 895 5.11 -25.49 -14.67
N THR A 896 5.72 -24.31 -14.66
CA THR A 896 5.57 -23.30 -13.64
C THR A 896 4.41 -22.39 -13.99
N GLY A 897 3.38 -22.31 -13.13
CA GLY A 897 2.31 -21.33 -13.27
C GLY A 897 2.84 -19.91 -13.03
N VAL A 898 2.71 -19.05 -14.05
CA VAL A 898 3.26 -17.70 -14.08
C VAL A 898 2.20 -16.61 -13.91
N SER A 899 1.20 -16.55 -14.79
CA SER A 899 0.17 -15.50 -14.76
C SER A 899 -1.16 -15.93 -15.37
N GLY A 900 -2.23 -15.30 -14.92
CA GLY A 900 -3.58 -15.53 -15.44
C GLY A 900 -4.26 -16.79 -14.88
N LYS A 901 -5.57 -16.90 -15.13
CA LYS A 901 -6.43 -17.98 -14.62
C LYS A 901 -6.40 -19.19 -15.56
N ILE A 902 -7.56 -19.77 -15.86
CA ILE A 902 -7.72 -20.81 -16.88
C ILE A 902 -7.91 -20.12 -18.23
N PHE A 903 -7.25 -20.61 -19.28
CA PHE A 903 -7.42 -20.15 -20.65
C PHE A 903 -7.70 -21.34 -21.56
N ARG A 904 -8.81 -21.28 -22.30
CA ARG A 904 -9.23 -22.30 -23.28
C ARG A 904 -8.98 -21.75 -24.66
N GLY A 905 -8.17 -22.44 -25.46
CA GLY A 905 -7.80 -21.89 -26.76
C GLY A 905 -7.31 -22.91 -27.76
N ILE A 906 -6.95 -22.41 -28.93
CA ILE A 906 -6.43 -23.20 -30.05
C ILE A 906 -4.91 -23.08 -30.07
N MET A 907 -4.21 -24.21 -30.09
CA MET A 907 -2.75 -24.26 -30.14
C MET A 907 -2.21 -23.74 -31.48
N VAL A 908 -1.26 -22.82 -31.42
CA VAL A 908 -0.46 -22.31 -32.55
C VAL A 908 1.00 -22.15 -32.13
N THR A 909 1.91 -22.09 -33.08
CA THR A 909 3.35 -21.79 -32.88
C THR A 909 3.78 -20.52 -33.61
N ASP A 910 2.95 -20.00 -34.51
CA ASP A 910 3.21 -18.78 -35.29
C ASP A 910 1.93 -17.98 -35.59
N ARG A 911 2.07 -16.66 -35.70
CA ARG A 911 0.94 -15.77 -36.00
C ARG A 911 0.30 -16.02 -37.37
N ASN A 912 1.06 -16.48 -38.36
CA ASN A 912 0.52 -16.75 -39.70
C ASN A 912 -0.37 -18.01 -39.74
N GLN A 913 -0.31 -18.85 -38.71
CA GLN A 913 -1.17 -20.02 -38.56
C GLN A 913 -2.59 -19.67 -38.08
N ILE A 914 -2.79 -18.44 -37.57
CA ILE A 914 -4.11 -17.95 -37.16
C ILE A 914 -4.92 -17.52 -38.38
N ALA A 915 -4.34 -16.66 -39.22
CA ALA A 915 -4.90 -16.18 -40.48
C ALA A 915 -3.80 -15.53 -41.33
N PRO A 916 -3.91 -15.51 -42.67
CA PRO A 916 -2.99 -14.75 -43.53
C PRO A 916 -2.94 -13.27 -43.14
N PHE A 917 -1.78 -12.63 -43.32
CA PHE A 917 -1.48 -11.26 -42.85
C PHE A 917 -2.56 -10.20 -43.19
N ARG A 918 -3.25 -10.33 -44.33
CA ARG A 918 -4.33 -9.41 -44.77
C ARG A 918 -5.67 -9.59 -44.02
N HIS A 919 -5.80 -10.64 -43.21
CA HIS A 919 -7.05 -11.04 -42.56
C HIS A 919 -6.91 -11.28 -41.06
N ILE A 920 -5.78 -10.91 -40.43
CA ILE A 920 -5.55 -11.16 -39.01
C ILE A 920 -6.59 -10.46 -38.11
N ASN A 921 -7.16 -9.35 -38.57
CA ASN A 921 -8.28 -8.65 -37.91
C ASN A 921 -9.58 -9.47 -37.90
N LYS A 922 -9.69 -10.54 -38.70
CA LYS A 922 -10.84 -11.48 -38.72
C LYS A 922 -10.62 -12.71 -37.85
N ALA A 923 -9.45 -12.84 -37.21
CA ALA A 923 -9.14 -14.00 -36.37
C ALA A 923 -10.10 -14.14 -35.18
N GLN A 924 -10.56 -13.03 -34.60
CA GLN A 924 -11.57 -13.06 -33.54
C GLN A 924 -12.89 -13.67 -34.05
N SER A 925 -13.29 -13.35 -35.27
CA SER A 925 -14.50 -13.90 -35.89
C SER A 925 -14.46 -15.43 -36.04
N ILE A 926 -13.27 -16.03 -36.13
CA ILE A 926 -13.12 -17.50 -36.15
C ILE A 926 -13.48 -18.07 -34.77
N ILE A 927 -12.97 -17.47 -33.70
CA ILE A 927 -13.29 -17.86 -32.33
C ILE A 927 -14.77 -17.66 -32.04
N ASP A 928 -15.32 -16.51 -32.43
CA ASP A 928 -16.73 -16.16 -32.23
C ASP A 928 -17.64 -17.18 -32.95
N ALA A 929 -17.37 -17.48 -34.22
CA ALA A 929 -18.12 -18.47 -34.98
C ALA A 929 -18.03 -19.89 -34.38
N MET A 930 -16.88 -20.29 -33.83
CA MET A 930 -16.75 -21.56 -33.12
C MET A 930 -17.54 -21.56 -31.81
N ASN A 931 -17.54 -20.43 -31.09
CA ASN A 931 -18.23 -20.26 -29.81
C ASN A 931 -19.75 -20.24 -29.94
N GLU A 932 -20.31 -19.88 -31.09
CA GLU A 932 -21.77 -19.99 -31.36
C GLU A 932 -22.29 -21.42 -31.17
N THR A 933 -21.43 -22.43 -31.39
CA THR A 933 -21.78 -23.85 -31.28
C THR A 933 -21.43 -24.48 -29.93
N LEU A 934 -20.78 -23.73 -29.02
CA LEU A 934 -20.26 -24.25 -27.74
C LEU A 934 -21.09 -23.73 -26.55
N PRO A 935 -21.37 -24.57 -25.54
CA PRO A 935 -21.93 -24.11 -24.26
C PRO A 935 -21.04 -23.06 -23.59
N GLU A 936 -21.61 -22.16 -22.77
CA GLU A 936 -20.86 -21.07 -22.09
C GLU A 936 -19.60 -21.57 -21.36
N LEU A 937 -19.70 -22.67 -20.61
CA LEU A 937 -18.58 -23.29 -19.87
C LEU A 937 -17.43 -23.80 -20.76
N HIS A 938 -17.68 -23.89 -22.06
CA HIS A 938 -16.84 -24.53 -23.08
C HIS A 938 -16.40 -23.56 -24.17
N LYS A 939 -16.78 -22.29 -24.09
CA LYS A 939 -16.32 -21.26 -25.03
C LYS A 939 -14.80 -21.11 -24.97
N LEU A 940 -14.22 -20.88 -26.13
CA LEU A 940 -12.81 -20.61 -26.32
C LEU A 940 -12.55 -19.12 -26.07
N ASP A 941 -11.50 -18.84 -25.32
CA ASP A 941 -11.03 -17.49 -25.02
C ASP A 941 -10.19 -16.91 -26.16
N GLY A 942 -9.44 -17.75 -26.90
CA GLY A 942 -8.59 -17.31 -28.01
C GLY A 942 -7.54 -18.34 -28.45
N PHE A 943 -6.31 -17.89 -28.72
CA PHE A 943 -5.20 -18.72 -29.21
C PHE A 943 -4.10 -18.94 -28.16
N ILE A 944 -3.53 -20.15 -28.11
CA ILE A 944 -2.44 -20.53 -27.20
C ILE A 944 -1.17 -20.70 -28.03
N PHE A 945 -0.19 -19.83 -27.83
CA PHE A 945 1.11 -19.90 -28.48
C PHE A 945 2.06 -20.81 -27.71
N VAL A 946 2.63 -21.80 -28.39
CA VAL A 946 3.66 -22.69 -27.83
C VAL A 946 5.01 -22.32 -28.42
N VAL A 947 5.93 -21.85 -27.56
CA VAL A 947 7.26 -21.38 -27.98
C VAL A 947 8.38 -22.13 -27.25
N ASN A 948 9.55 -22.18 -27.86
CA ASN A 948 10.72 -22.80 -27.26
C ASN A 948 11.37 -21.86 -26.22
N ASP A 949 11.75 -20.65 -26.64
CA ASP A 949 12.34 -19.59 -25.81
C ASP A 949 11.40 -18.39 -25.76
N PRO A 950 10.97 -17.92 -24.58
CA PRO A 950 10.06 -16.78 -24.48
C PRO A 950 10.81 -15.43 -24.57
N ILE A 951 11.25 -15.07 -25.79
CA ILE A 951 11.95 -13.81 -26.06
C ILE A 951 10.97 -12.63 -25.91
N PRO A 952 11.24 -11.65 -25.02
CA PRO A 952 10.33 -10.54 -24.72
C PRO A 952 9.82 -9.78 -25.95
N GLU A 953 10.74 -9.36 -26.82
CA GLU A 953 10.44 -8.58 -28.01
C GLU A 953 9.54 -9.39 -28.97
N GLU A 954 9.92 -10.63 -29.29
CA GLU A 954 9.14 -11.52 -30.16
C GLU A 954 7.73 -11.78 -29.61
N ILE A 955 7.61 -12.06 -28.31
CA ILE A 955 6.31 -12.26 -27.67
C ILE A 955 5.44 -11.01 -27.81
N MET A 956 6.00 -9.83 -27.56
CA MET A 956 5.24 -8.59 -27.65
C MET A 956 4.85 -8.28 -29.10
N GLU A 957 5.77 -8.47 -30.03
CA GLU A 957 5.60 -8.12 -31.43
C GLU A 957 4.73 -9.08 -32.24
N GLU A 958 4.78 -10.38 -31.91
CA GLU A 958 4.13 -11.44 -32.69
C GLU A 958 2.93 -12.08 -31.97
N ILE A 959 2.82 -11.96 -30.63
CA ILE A 959 1.81 -12.70 -29.84
C ILE A 959 0.86 -11.76 -29.09
N PHE A 960 1.38 -10.88 -28.24
CA PHE A 960 0.54 -10.08 -27.34
C PHE A 960 0.00 -8.80 -27.97
N SER A 961 0.61 -8.28 -29.05
CA SER A 961 0.09 -7.15 -29.82
C SER A 961 -1.00 -7.55 -30.83
N LEU A 962 -1.35 -8.84 -30.94
CA LEU A 962 -2.38 -9.28 -31.88
C LEU A 962 -3.77 -8.77 -31.46
N PRO A 963 -4.66 -8.45 -32.41
CA PRO A 963 -6.02 -7.97 -32.15
C PRO A 963 -6.97 -9.11 -31.73
N VAL A 964 -6.45 -10.12 -31.04
CA VAL A 964 -7.18 -11.29 -30.51
C VAL A 964 -6.66 -11.64 -29.12
N ASN A 965 -7.48 -12.33 -28.34
CA ASN A 965 -7.04 -12.87 -27.07
C ASN A 965 -6.01 -13.99 -27.28
N THR A 966 -4.92 -13.91 -26.53
CA THR A 966 -3.77 -14.82 -26.66
C THR A 966 -3.27 -15.24 -25.28
N ALA A 967 -2.71 -16.44 -25.23
CA ALA A 967 -2.02 -17.00 -24.08
C ALA A 967 -0.71 -17.67 -24.52
N LEU A 968 0.22 -17.87 -23.59
CA LEU A 968 1.57 -18.35 -23.86
C LEU A 968 1.88 -19.63 -23.08
N VAL A 969 2.56 -20.57 -23.75
CA VAL A 969 3.20 -21.74 -23.14
C VAL A 969 4.63 -21.79 -23.64
N SER A 970 5.61 -21.88 -22.74
CA SER A 970 7.02 -21.96 -23.14
C SER A 970 7.79 -23.08 -22.45
N ARG A 971 8.74 -23.66 -23.19
CA ARG A 971 9.65 -24.69 -22.66
C ARG A 971 10.62 -24.11 -21.63
N LEU A 972 11.15 -22.91 -21.89
CA LEU A 972 12.03 -22.15 -20.99
C LEU A 972 11.29 -20.96 -20.35
N GLY A 973 11.95 -20.23 -19.45
CA GLY A 973 11.39 -19.05 -18.77
C GLY A 973 10.45 -19.39 -17.62
N GLY A 974 10.84 -19.02 -16.39
CA GLY A 974 10.07 -19.26 -15.16
C GLY A 974 9.40 -17.99 -14.63
N ARG A 975 9.07 -17.96 -13.34
CA ARG A 975 8.51 -16.76 -12.66
C ARG A 975 9.48 -15.59 -12.67
N GLY A 976 10.78 -15.88 -12.74
CA GLY A 976 11.88 -14.93 -12.85
C GLY A 976 11.94 -14.18 -14.19
N ALA A 977 11.28 -14.69 -15.24
CA ALA A 977 11.57 -14.26 -16.61
C ALA A 977 10.88 -12.96 -17.05
N HIS A 978 11.46 -12.23 -18.01
CA HIS A 978 10.82 -11.01 -18.54
C HIS A 978 9.46 -11.29 -19.19
N ALA A 979 9.29 -12.41 -19.88
CA ALA A 979 7.99 -12.84 -20.39
C ALA A 979 6.92 -13.01 -19.29
N ALA A 980 7.34 -13.42 -18.08
CA ALA A 980 6.46 -13.47 -16.92
C ALA A 980 5.95 -12.08 -16.54
N ASP A 981 6.85 -11.11 -16.44
CA ASP A 981 6.52 -9.75 -16.05
C ASP A 981 5.59 -9.08 -17.09
N ILE A 982 5.85 -9.30 -18.37
CA ILE A 982 5.01 -8.81 -19.48
C ILE A 982 3.61 -9.42 -19.38
N SER A 983 3.52 -10.74 -19.24
CA SER A 983 2.24 -11.45 -19.18
C SER A 983 1.40 -10.99 -17.99
N LYS A 984 2.03 -10.85 -16.80
CA LYS A 984 1.40 -10.27 -15.59
C LYS A 984 0.96 -8.83 -15.80
N SER A 985 1.74 -8.03 -16.52
CA SER A 985 1.44 -6.62 -16.79
C SER A 985 0.21 -6.44 -17.68
N LEU A 986 0.10 -7.25 -18.73
CA LEU A 986 -0.97 -7.18 -19.71
C LEU A 986 -2.18 -8.06 -19.36
N GLY A 987 -2.15 -8.75 -18.21
CA GLY A 987 -3.23 -9.67 -17.80
C GLY A 987 -3.34 -10.93 -18.67
N LYS A 988 -2.27 -11.31 -19.38
CA LYS A 988 -2.24 -12.48 -20.27
C LYS A 988 -1.97 -13.76 -19.47
N VAL A 989 -2.49 -14.89 -19.95
CA VAL A 989 -2.27 -16.20 -19.31
C VAL A 989 -0.96 -16.80 -19.81
N TYR A 990 -0.09 -17.23 -18.90
CA TYR A 990 1.22 -17.77 -19.22
C TYR A 990 1.61 -18.95 -18.32
N VAL A 991 2.06 -20.03 -18.96
CA VAL A 991 2.69 -21.19 -18.32
C VAL A 991 4.13 -21.34 -18.84
N GLY A 992 5.11 -21.18 -17.95
CA GLY A 992 6.53 -21.26 -18.29
C GLY A 992 7.20 -22.55 -17.83
N GLN A 993 8.45 -22.79 -18.21
CA GLN A 993 9.23 -23.99 -17.82
C GLN A 993 8.54 -25.34 -18.07
N VAL A 994 7.76 -25.48 -19.15
CA VAL A 994 7.15 -26.77 -19.53
C VAL A 994 8.22 -27.66 -20.16
N ARG A 995 9.02 -28.33 -19.33
CA ARG A 995 10.18 -29.14 -19.75
C ARG A 995 9.81 -30.32 -20.63
N GLN A 996 8.56 -30.75 -20.57
CA GLN A 996 7.97 -31.83 -21.37
C GLN A 996 7.90 -31.49 -22.86
N ILE A 997 7.93 -30.20 -23.22
CA ILE A 997 8.01 -29.79 -24.63
C ILE A 997 9.37 -30.22 -25.19
N GLU A 998 9.40 -31.03 -26.25
CA GLU A 998 10.66 -31.35 -26.94
C GLU A 998 11.19 -30.15 -27.72
N LYS A 999 12.52 -29.98 -27.77
CA LYS A 999 13.14 -28.82 -28.45
C LYS A 999 12.86 -28.89 -29.96
N PHE A 1000 12.22 -27.86 -30.49
CA PHE A 1000 12.00 -27.68 -31.93
C PHE A 1000 12.68 -26.40 -32.43
N ALA A 1001 12.93 -26.36 -33.74
CA ALA A 1001 13.48 -25.20 -34.45
C ALA A 1001 12.43 -24.62 -35.39
N GLY A 1002 12.43 -23.29 -35.54
CA GLY A 1002 11.47 -22.59 -36.38
C GLY A 1002 10.04 -22.67 -35.85
N LYS A 1003 9.08 -22.74 -36.77
CA LYS A 1003 7.64 -22.62 -36.53
C LYS A 1003 6.94 -23.94 -36.89
N PRO A 1004 7.00 -24.97 -36.03
CA PRO A 1004 6.56 -26.32 -36.40
C PRO A 1004 5.03 -26.44 -36.44
N GLU A 1005 4.53 -27.32 -37.30
CA GLU A 1005 3.10 -27.69 -37.35
C GLU A 1005 2.72 -28.73 -36.29
N VAL A 1006 3.71 -29.38 -35.66
CA VAL A 1006 3.53 -30.40 -34.62
C VAL A 1006 4.52 -30.16 -33.49
N VAL A 1007 4.05 -30.17 -32.24
CA VAL A 1007 4.88 -30.08 -31.03
C VAL A 1007 4.70 -31.34 -30.20
N SER A 1008 5.81 -31.97 -29.81
CA SER A 1008 5.81 -33.15 -28.92
C SER A 1008 5.87 -32.71 -27.44
N PHE A 1009 4.98 -33.27 -26.62
CA PHE A 1009 4.98 -33.17 -25.16
C PHE A 1009 5.26 -34.57 -24.57
N ASP A 1010 6.47 -34.83 -24.11
CA ASP A 1010 6.92 -36.15 -23.63
C ASP A 1010 6.50 -37.31 -24.56
N GLY A 1011 6.73 -37.15 -25.86
CA GLY A 1011 6.37 -38.13 -26.90
C GLY A 1011 4.91 -38.05 -27.41
N LEU A 1012 4.06 -37.22 -26.81
CA LEU A 1012 2.71 -36.95 -27.31
C LEU A 1012 2.73 -35.82 -28.34
N ASN A 1013 2.50 -36.17 -29.62
CA ASN A 1013 2.44 -35.19 -30.71
C ASN A 1013 1.10 -34.43 -30.72
N VAL A 1014 1.17 -33.11 -30.55
CA VAL A 1014 0.03 -32.20 -30.64
C VAL A 1014 0.18 -31.34 -31.88
N ILE A 1015 -0.84 -31.33 -32.73
CA ILE A 1015 -0.85 -30.63 -34.02
C ILE A 1015 -1.39 -29.21 -33.83
N VAL A 1016 -0.83 -28.24 -34.54
CA VAL A 1016 -1.40 -26.88 -34.65
C VAL A 1016 -2.89 -26.95 -35.02
N GLY A 1017 -3.72 -26.13 -34.35
CA GLY A 1017 -5.18 -26.19 -34.46
C GLY A 1017 -5.86 -27.05 -33.39
N THR A 1018 -5.10 -27.80 -32.59
CA THR A 1018 -5.66 -28.59 -31.47
C THR A 1018 -6.18 -27.66 -30.36
N LYS A 1019 -7.39 -27.94 -29.86
CA LYS A 1019 -7.95 -27.24 -28.70
C LYS A 1019 -7.24 -27.69 -27.41
N MET A 1020 -6.80 -26.73 -26.61
CA MET A 1020 -6.08 -26.93 -25.36
C MET A 1020 -6.65 -26.07 -24.24
N VAL A 1021 -6.36 -26.47 -23.01
CA VAL A 1021 -6.67 -25.71 -21.80
C VAL A 1021 -5.39 -25.57 -21.00
N ILE A 1022 -5.08 -24.36 -20.56
CA ILE A 1022 -3.93 -24.09 -19.70
C ILE A 1022 -4.38 -23.37 -18.44
N HIS A 1023 -3.65 -23.59 -17.35
CA HIS A 1023 -3.87 -22.91 -16.10
C HIS A 1023 -2.63 -22.15 -15.66
N GLY A 1024 -2.71 -20.83 -15.74
CA GLY A 1024 -1.61 -19.91 -15.46
C GLY A 1024 -1.15 -19.85 -14.01
N GLN A 1025 -1.88 -20.41 -13.03
CA GLN A 1025 -1.48 -20.43 -11.62
C GLN A 1025 -0.88 -21.78 -11.19
N THR A 1026 -1.47 -22.90 -11.62
CA THR A 1026 -1.00 -24.25 -11.30
C THR A 1026 0.09 -24.73 -12.26
N GLY A 1027 0.20 -24.10 -13.44
CA GLY A 1027 1.14 -24.47 -14.50
C GLY A 1027 0.71 -25.69 -15.32
N GLU A 1028 -0.54 -26.13 -15.18
CA GLU A 1028 -1.06 -27.30 -15.87
C GLU A 1028 -1.43 -26.98 -17.32
N VAL A 1029 -1.10 -27.91 -18.21
CA VAL A 1029 -1.42 -27.89 -19.64
C VAL A 1029 -2.19 -29.17 -19.98
N ALA A 1030 -3.37 -29.02 -20.54
CA ALA A 1030 -4.29 -30.14 -20.83
C ALA A 1030 -4.83 -30.08 -22.26
N LEU A 1031 -5.16 -31.24 -22.81
CA LEU A 1031 -5.94 -31.32 -24.04
C LEU A 1031 -7.41 -31.02 -23.75
N TYR A 1032 -8.07 -30.34 -24.68
CA TYR A 1032 -9.50 -30.11 -24.61
C TYR A 1032 -10.24 -31.41 -24.99
N LYS A 1033 -10.56 -32.25 -24.00
CA LYS A 1033 -11.52 -33.34 -24.14
C LYS A 1033 -12.70 -33.07 -23.22
N PRO A 1034 -13.91 -32.80 -23.74
CA PRO A 1034 -15.10 -32.79 -22.89
C PRO A 1034 -15.31 -34.23 -22.39
N ILE A 1035 -15.37 -34.41 -21.07
CA ILE A 1035 -15.95 -35.64 -20.51
C ILE A 1035 -17.45 -35.61 -20.91
N PRO A 1036 -17.99 -36.64 -21.58
CA PRO A 1036 -19.44 -36.77 -21.71
C PRO A 1036 -20.01 -36.81 -20.28
N ALA A 1037 -21.04 -36.02 -19.99
CA ALA A 1037 -21.65 -35.85 -18.66
C ALA A 1037 -22.35 -37.11 -18.09
N GLN A 1038 -21.84 -38.31 -18.36
CA GLN A 1038 -22.28 -39.60 -17.85
C GLN A 1038 -21.07 -40.42 -17.40
N GLN A 1039 -20.39 -40.00 -16.32
CA GLN A 1039 -19.55 -40.90 -15.50
C GLN A 1039 -19.06 -40.28 -14.18
N SER A 1040 -19.86 -39.40 -13.54
CA SER A 1040 -19.59 -38.94 -12.16
C SER A 1040 -20.43 -39.66 -11.09
N GLU A 1041 -21.19 -40.68 -11.47
CA GLU A 1041 -21.80 -41.61 -10.54
C GLU A 1041 -21.22 -43.01 -10.79
N LEU A 1042 -20.13 -43.35 -10.10
CA LEU A 1042 -19.85 -44.68 -9.54
C LEU A 1042 -18.41 -44.74 -9.01
N SER A 1043 -18.29 -45.23 -7.78
CA SER A 1043 -17.09 -45.56 -6.99
C SER A 1043 -16.40 -44.41 -6.23
N CYS A 1044 -17.10 -43.91 -5.21
CA CYS A 1044 -16.45 -43.82 -3.90
C CYS A 1044 -16.10 -45.23 -3.44
N GLY A 1045 -14.82 -45.57 -3.46
CA GLY A 1045 -14.24 -46.75 -2.82
C GLY A 1045 -12.78 -46.44 -2.53
N GLU A 1046 -12.47 -46.20 -1.26
CA GLU A 1046 -11.12 -46.03 -0.68
C GLU A 1046 -10.13 -47.14 -1.11
N PRO A 1047 -8.79 -46.96 -0.98
CA PRO A 1047 -8.04 -45.83 -0.40
C PRO A 1047 -7.06 -45.14 -1.37
#